data_AF-A0A669F6I9-F1
#
_entry.id   AF-A0A669F6I9-F1
#
_cell.length_a   1.000
_cell.length_b   1.000
_cell.length_c   1.000
_cell.angle_alpha   90.00
_cell.angle_beta   90.00
_cell.angle_gamma   90.00
#
_symmetry.space_group_name_H-M   'P 1'
#
loop_
_entity.id
_entity.type
_entity.pdbx_description
1 polymer ?
#
loop_
_entity_poly.entity_id
_entity_poly.type
_entity_poly.pdbx_seq_one_letter_code
_entity_poly.pdbx_strand_id
1 'polypeptide(L)'
;QTSASSNQVNSVSDQTHFNTISTLAQLSLNSMKSASVCIGRPVLLTSTTGQQEVCLAWPVASFPGGKVGLQKCAQNNLRVKTGDELMLHPITGPLLQAEEVVLSNRSKDETLETDEFKDFFLRSLAGNIVLPGNVLSLSYFGRSCSLRVETIKGEDGVTLQKPAPLLGASPDTEEPSVMNSVLDSTSAELSLQLSMLSVDDNNDSTTDTPRELGPAASTPCRQAQPLSLSSQPVAPSHDSLNPSAGSVETAVSLESSLILEQAEKSSSAPPAGALSTDTFYCLSCSTKVRFKSRVGQTDPDAEAKGSKVTYSMIGGLSSQLDVIKETIELPLKHPELFSNYGIPPPRGVLLYGPPGTGKTMIGRAIASEVGAHMTVINGPEIMSKYGHIKIILGKIYFCPAIIFIDELDALCPKREGAQNEVEKRVVASLLTLMDGIGSEGHSGQLLVLGATNRPQAIDPALRRPGRFDKELEVGVPGAAERADILQKQLKCVPCSATEEELTQLADAAHGYVGADLAAVGKEAGLHALRRALRGSHQPPSDQQLMGTVTVTLQDLQWAMSVVKPSAMREVAIDVPKVRWSDVGGMEEVKLKLKQAVEWPLKHPEAFTRMGIQPPKGVLLYGPPGCSKTMIAKALANESGLNFLAIKGPELLSKYVGESERAVREVFRKARAVAPSIVFFDEIDALASERGSSSGSSGVGDRVLAQLLTEMDGIEQLRDVTVLAATNRPDMIDKALMRPGRLDRIVYVPLPDAPTRKEIFSLQFRNMPVAENVSLDHLVTRTDKYSGAEITAVCREAALLALQEDIKARHIEARHFESALNTVKPRIPDSVIQSYISYQQQHSGLCFF
;
A
#
# COMPACT_ATOMS: atom_id res chain seq x y z
N GLN A 1 -50.83 -4.61 49.76
CA GLN A 1 -49.69 -4.55 50.70
C GLN A 1 -48.49 -5.12 49.97
N THR A 2 -47.51 -4.29 49.65
CA THR A 2 -46.33 -4.65 48.84
C THR A 2 -45.08 -4.52 49.70
N SER A 3 -44.43 -5.64 50.00
CA SER A 3 -43.18 -5.67 50.76
C SER A 3 -42.00 -5.39 49.83
N ALA A 4 -41.53 -4.14 49.80
CA ALA A 4 -40.24 -3.82 49.18
C ALA A 4 -39.12 -4.61 49.88
N SER A 5 -38.20 -5.19 49.12
CA SER A 5 -37.04 -5.91 49.65
C SER A 5 -35.75 -5.21 49.23
N SER A 6 -34.94 -4.81 50.20
CA SER A 6 -33.59 -4.32 49.96
C SER A 6 -32.66 -5.51 49.66
N ASN A 7 -31.95 -5.43 48.54
CA ASN A 7 -31.03 -6.49 48.10
C ASN A 7 -29.69 -5.85 47.69
N GLN A 8 -28.57 -6.54 47.95
CA GLN A 8 -27.23 -6.04 47.62
C GLN A 8 -26.71 -6.51 46.26
N VAL A 9 -25.98 -5.64 45.55
CA VAL A 9 -25.34 -5.93 44.26
C VAL A 9 -24.11 -6.83 44.43
N ASN A 10 -24.02 -7.91 43.66
CA ASN A 10 -22.80 -8.70 43.47
C ASN A 10 -22.38 -8.68 41.97
N SER A 11 -21.11 -8.41 41.69
CA SER A 11 -20.52 -8.49 40.35
C SER A 11 -20.17 -9.93 39.95
N VAL A 12 -20.52 -10.33 38.73
CA VAL A 12 -20.33 -11.70 38.20
C VAL A 12 -19.28 -11.71 37.07
N SER A 13 -18.52 -12.80 36.92
CA SER A 13 -17.54 -13.00 35.84
C SER A 13 -18.15 -13.69 34.61
N ASP A 14 -17.74 -13.25 33.41
CA ASP A 14 -18.31 -13.68 32.13
C ASP A 14 -17.88 -15.11 31.72
N GLN A 15 -18.44 -16.13 32.36
CA GLN A 15 -18.23 -17.56 32.05
C GLN A 15 -19.53 -18.39 31.89
N THR A 16 -20.69 -17.74 31.69
CA THR A 16 -21.95 -18.41 31.37
C THR A 16 -22.31 -18.26 29.88
N HIS A 17 -22.36 -19.36 29.13
CA HIS A 17 -22.58 -19.40 27.68
C HIS A 17 -24.02 -19.01 27.23
N PHE A 18 -24.42 -17.75 27.42
CA PHE A 18 -25.65 -17.16 26.87
C PHE A 18 -25.40 -15.71 26.39
N ASN A 19 -24.45 -15.52 25.48
CA ASN A 19 -24.01 -14.21 24.96
C ASN A 19 -25.06 -13.43 24.13
N THR A 20 -26.32 -13.85 24.10
CA THR A 20 -27.39 -13.29 23.29
C THR A 20 -28.51 -12.59 24.10
N ILE A 21 -28.43 -12.58 25.43
CA ILE A 21 -29.38 -11.85 26.30
C ILE A 21 -28.60 -10.91 27.22
N SER A 22 -28.59 -9.62 26.89
CA SER A 22 -27.74 -8.58 27.50
C SER A 22 -28.34 -7.88 28.74
N THR A 23 -29.38 -8.47 29.34
CA THR A 23 -30.26 -7.86 30.36
C THR A 23 -30.79 -8.91 31.36
N LEU A 24 -29.92 -9.80 31.85
CA LEU A 24 -30.29 -10.82 32.86
C LEU A 24 -29.99 -10.36 34.29
N ALA A 25 -30.99 -10.45 35.17
CA ALA A 25 -30.83 -10.27 36.62
C ALA A 25 -30.83 -11.65 37.31
N GLN A 26 -29.67 -12.05 37.85
CA GLN A 26 -29.49 -13.34 38.52
C GLN A 26 -29.97 -13.25 39.97
N LEU A 27 -30.85 -14.18 40.37
CA LEU A 27 -31.51 -14.21 41.67
C LEU A 27 -31.48 -15.61 42.29
N SER A 28 -31.46 -15.68 43.62
CA SER A 28 -31.75 -16.93 44.32
C SER A 28 -33.23 -17.30 44.19
N LEU A 29 -33.55 -18.60 44.15
CA LEU A 29 -34.95 -19.07 44.06
C LEU A 29 -35.82 -18.60 45.25
N ASN A 30 -35.19 -18.32 46.40
CA ASN A 30 -35.87 -17.77 47.57
C ASN A 30 -36.12 -16.26 47.43
N SER A 31 -35.14 -15.50 46.91
CA SER A 31 -35.31 -14.07 46.59
C SER A 31 -36.42 -13.83 45.56
N MET A 32 -36.54 -14.70 44.54
CA MET A 32 -37.63 -14.62 43.56
C MET A 32 -39.01 -14.83 44.21
N LYS A 33 -39.13 -15.78 45.14
CA LYS A 33 -40.36 -16.00 45.90
C LYS A 33 -40.72 -14.82 46.81
N SER A 34 -39.76 -14.23 47.53
CA SER A 34 -40.02 -13.07 48.40
C SER A 34 -40.37 -11.80 47.62
N ALA A 35 -39.89 -11.66 46.38
CA ALA A 35 -40.21 -10.54 45.50
C ALA A 35 -41.48 -10.76 44.64
N SER A 36 -42.14 -11.92 44.75
CA SER A 36 -43.29 -12.31 43.90
C SER A 36 -42.97 -12.35 42.39
N VAL A 37 -41.76 -12.75 42.00
CA VAL A 37 -41.28 -12.74 40.61
C VAL A 37 -41.20 -14.16 40.03
N CYS A 38 -41.82 -14.38 38.88
CA CYS A 38 -41.71 -15.62 38.12
C CYS A 38 -40.46 -15.66 37.22
N ILE A 39 -39.95 -16.86 36.95
CA ILE A 39 -38.82 -17.10 36.05
C ILE A 39 -39.11 -16.52 34.66
N GLY A 40 -38.16 -15.77 34.10
CA GLY A 40 -38.29 -15.16 32.77
C GLY A 40 -39.26 -13.97 32.68
N ARG A 41 -39.82 -13.49 33.81
CA ARG A 41 -40.58 -12.23 33.82
C ARG A 41 -39.66 -11.01 33.97
N PRO A 42 -40.03 -9.86 33.39
CA PRO A 42 -39.27 -8.63 33.55
C PRO A 42 -39.49 -8.00 34.93
N VAL A 43 -38.42 -7.42 35.46
CA VAL A 43 -38.35 -6.72 36.75
C VAL A 43 -37.69 -5.37 36.55
N LEU A 44 -38.27 -4.36 37.18
CA LEU A 44 -37.71 -3.02 37.27
C LEU A 44 -36.77 -2.97 38.48
N LEU A 45 -35.49 -2.69 38.20
CA LEU A 45 -34.46 -2.40 39.18
C LEU A 45 -34.39 -0.89 39.36
N THR A 46 -34.39 -0.42 40.61
CA THR A 46 -34.29 1.00 40.96
C THR A 46 -33.11 1.22 41.90
N SER A 47 -32.19 2.06 41.47
CA SER A 47 -31.03 2.54 42.23
C SER A 47 -31.45 3.55 43.30
N THR A 48 -30.71 3.62 44.41
CA THR A 48 -30.86 4.69 45.42
C THR A 48 -30.68 6.09 44.83
N THR A 49 -29.98 6.19 43.68
CA THR A 49 -29.81 7.42 42.89
C THR A 49 -30.98 7.74 41.94
N GLY A 50 -32.07 6.97 42.01
CA GLY A 50 -33.26 7.12 41.16
C GLY A 50 -33.10 6.64 39.72
N GLN A 51 -31.93 6.13 39.31
CA GLN A 51 -31.76 5.47 38.01
C GLN A 51 -32.54 4.15 37.97
N GLN A 52 -33.08 3.81 36.81
CA GLN A 52 -33.95 2.64 36.60
C GLN A 52 -33.52 1.80 35.40
N GLU A 53 -33.75 0.49 35.48
CA GLU A 53 -33.47 -0.44 34.40
C GLU A 53 -34.38 -1.67 34.46
N VAL A 54 -34.72 -2.22 33.30
CA VAL A 54 -35.50 -3.46 33.19
C VAL A 54 -34.58 -4.62 32.84
N CYS A 55 -34.67 -5.70 33.61
CA CYS A 55 -33.97 -6.96 33.37
C CYS A 55 -34.94 -8.14 33.46
N LEU A 56 -34.58 -9.29 32.88
CA LEU A 56 -35.32 -10.53 33.05
C LEU A 56 -34.82 -11.29 34.28
N ALA A 57 -35.75 -11.72 35.14
CA ALA A 57 -35.42 -12.46 36.35
C ALA A 57 -35.02 -13.92 36.04
N TRP A 58 -33.79 -14.29 36.37
CA TRP A 58 -33.25 -15.64 36.12
C TRP A 58 -32.79 -16.32 37.43
N PRO A 59 -33.26 -17.55 37.73
CA PRO A 59 -32.86 -18.28 38.92
C PRO A 59 -31.46 -18.88 38.77
N VAL A 60 -30.63 -18.75 39.81
CA VAL A 60 -29.32 -19.42 39.90
C VAL A 60 -29.28 -20.24 41.19
N ALA A 61 -29.09 -21.56 41.05
CA ALA A 61 -29.31 -22.53 42.12
C ALA A 61 -28.39 -22.38 43.34
N SER A 62 -27.17 -21.85 43.13
CA SER A 62 -26.14 -21.64 44.15
C SER A 62 -25.97 -20.18 44.58
N PHE A 63 -26.88 -19.29 44.17
CA PHE A 63 -26.75 -17.85 44.45
C PHE A 63 -27.27 -17.47 45.85
N PRO A 64 -26.56 -16.59 46.61
CA PRO A 64 -26.98 -16.20 47.95
C PRO A 64 -28.32 -15.45 47.97
N GLY A 65 -29.11 -15.70 49.02
CA GLY A 65 -30.34 -14.95 49.29
C GLY A 65 -30.06 -13.48 49.67
N GLY A 66 -30.99 -12.59 49.33
CA GLY A 66 -30.86 -11.14 49.61
C GLY A 66 -29.89 -10.39 48.69
N LYS A 67 -29.44 -11.00 47.59
CA LYS A 67 -28.53 -10.38 46.61
C LYS A 67 -29.06 -10.49 45.18
N VAL A 68 -28.57 -9.60 44.32
CA VAL A 68 -28.82 -9.61 42.87
C VAL A 68 -27.47 -9.64 42.13
N GLY A 69 -27.33 -10.57 41.18
CA GLY A 69 -26.21 -10.60 40.24
C GLY A 69 -26.57 -9.82 38.97
N LEU A 70 -25.73 -8.86 38.59
CA LEU A 70 -25.96 -8.00 37.42
C LEU A 70 -24.79 -8.07 36.43
N GLN A 71 -25.10 -7.93 35.15
CA GLN A 71 -24.11 -7.73 34.09
C GLN A 71 -23.53 -6.29 34.14
N LYS A 72 -22.31 -6.13 33.63
CA LYS A 72 -21.56 -4.85 33.70
C LYS A 72 -22.24 -3.69 32.95
N CYS A 73 -23.02 -3.99 31.91
CA CYS A 73 -23.91 -3.03 31.24
C CYS A 73 -24.95 -2.44 32.22
N ALA A 74 -25.70 -3.31 32.89
CA ALA A 74 -26.74 -2.92 33.83
C ALA A 74 -26.18 -2.18 35.05
N GLN A 75 -25.05 -2.65 35.57
CA GLN A 75 -24.33 -1.98 36.64
C GLN A 75 -23.97 -0.51 36.29
N ASN A 76 -23.56 -0.25 35.05
CA ASN A 76 -23.26 1.09 34.55
C ASN A 76 -24.52 1.96 34.37
N ASN A 77 -25.65 1.39 33.93
CA ASN A 77 -26.91 2.10 33.76
C ASN A 77 -27.52 2.52 35.10
N LEU A 78 -27.56 1.61 36.08
CA LEU A 78 -28.01 1.88 37.45
C LEU A 78 -27.02 2.70 38.30
N ARG A 79 -25.79 2.91 37.81
CA ARG A 79 -24.67 3.62 38.45
C ARG A 79 -24.27 3.07 39.84
N VAL A 80 -24.43 1.78 40.06
CA VAL A 80 -24.18 1.12 41.36
C VAL A 80 -22.85 0.38 41.43
N LYS A 81 -22.23 0.34 42.60
CA LYS A 81 -21.04 -0.45 42.91
C LYS A 81 -21.41 -1.78 43.56
N THR A 82 -20.47 -2.71 43.57
CA THR A 82 -20.62 -4.00 44.24
C THR A 82 -20.78 -3.78 45.76
N GLY A 83 -21.91 -4.21 46.33
CA GLY A 83 -22.29 -3.98 47.72
C GLY A 83 -23.47 -3.00 47.92
N ASP A 84 -23.77 -2.14 46.94
CA ASP A 84 -24.83 -1.14 47.04
C ASP A 84 -26.23 -1.79 47.11
N GLU A 85 -27.19 -1.10 47.73
CA GLU A 85 -28.59 -1.55 47.81
C GLU A 85 -29.39 -1.18 46.54
N LEU A 86 -30.21 -2.13 46.09
CA LEU A 86 -31.20 -1.95 45.03
C LEU A 86 -32.60 -2.32 45.51
N MET A 87 -33.59 -1.58 45.02
CA MET A 87 -34.99 -1.99 45.06
C MET A 87 -35.36 -2.74 43.77
N LEU A 88 -36.15 -3.79 43.90
CA LEU A 88 -36.56 -4.67 42.80
C LEU A 88 -38.08 -4.81 42.80
N HIS A 89 -38.72 -4.45 41.68
CA HIS A 89 -40.17 -4.43 41.53
C HIS A 89 -40.61 -5.29 40.33
N PRO A 90 -41.57 -6.23 40.49
CA PRO A 90 -42.16 -6.94 39.35
C PRO A 90 -42.92 -5.96 38.45
N ILE A 91 -42.71 -6.03 37.13
CA ILE A 91 -43.48 -5.22 36.18
C ILE A 91 -44.86 -5.85 35.97
N THR A 92 -45.90 -5.14 36.44
CA THR A 92 -47.31 -5.53 36.29
C THR A 92 -48.09 -4.69 35.27
N GLY A 93 -47.47 -3.64 34.73
CA GLY A 93 -48.05 -2.78 33.70
C GLY A 93 -48.01 -3.40 32.29
N PRO A 94 -48.72 -2.79 31.32
CA PRO A 94 -48.73 -3.27 29.94
C PRO A 94 -47.35 -3.15 29.28
N LEU A 95 -46.96 -4.22 28.57
CA LEU A 95 -45.82 -4.23 27.65
C LEU A 95 -46.34 -3.93 26.25
N LEU A 96 -45.95 -2.79 25.68
CA LEU A 96 -46.32 -2.36 24.34
C LEU A 96 -45.14 -2.49 23.37
N GLN A 97 -45.43 -2.60 22.07
CA GLN A 97 -44.39 -2.63 21.05
C GLN A 97 -43.91 -1.21 20.73
N ALA A 98 -42.59 -1.05 20.52
CA ALA A 98 -42.02 0.20 20.03
C ALA A 98 -42.20 0.30 18.50
N GLU A 99 -42.78 1.40 18.02
CA GLU A 99 -42.84 1.73 16.59
C GLU A 99 -41.48 2.27 16.10
N GLU A 100 -40.85 3.13 16.89
CA GLU A 100 -39.62 3.83 16.52
C GLU A 100 -38.72 4.10 17.74
N VAL A 101 -37.42 3.86 17.60
CA VAL A 101 -36.41 4.11 18.64
C VAL A 101 -35.24 4.90 18.08
N VAL A 102 -34.84 5.94 18.82
CA VAL A 102 -33.75 6.85 18.45
C VAL A 102 -32.55 6.59 19.35
N LEU A 103 -31.41 6.29 18.72
CA LEU A 103 -30.15 5.94 19.37
C LEU A 103 -29.08 6.98 19.05
N SER A 104 -28.16 7.26 19.98
CA SER A 104 -26.93 7.99 19.71
C SER A 104 -25.70 7.12 20.02
N ASN A 105 -24.70 7.15 19.12
CA ASN A 105 -23.46 6.41 19.32
C ASN A 105 -22.58 7.09 20.39
N ARG A 106 -21.87 6.30 21.19
CA ARG A 106 -20.88 6.78 22.17
C ARG A 106 -19.44 6.73 21.66
N SER A 107 -19.13 5.85 20.71
CA SER A 107 -17.84 5.82 20.01
C SER A 107 -17.87 6.67 18.73
N LYS A 108 -16.70 7.00 18.18
CA LYS A 108 -16.56 7.71 16.89
C LYS A 108 -16.68 6.77 15.68
N ASP A 109 -17.56 5.77 15.76
CA ASP A 109 -17.75 4.79 14.69
C ASP A 109 -18.87 5.24 13.75
N GLU A 110 -18.52 6.04 12.75
CA GLU A 110 -19.41 6.45 11.64
C GLU A 110 -19.87 5.24 10.80
N THR A 111 -19.14 4.11 10.88
CA THR A 111 -19.40 2.88 10.10
C THR A 111 -20.54 2.01 10.63
N LEU A 112 -21.29 2.45 11.65
CA LEU A 112 -22.39 1.68 12.27
C LEU A 112 -23.80 2.05 11.78
N GLU A 113 -23.95 3.05 10.91
CA GLU A 113 -25.29 3.50 10.45
C GLU A 113 -25.88 2.67 9.28
N THR A 114 -25.19 1.61 8.84
CA THR A 114 -25.62 0.68 7.79
C THR A 114 -26.90 -0.09 8.16
N ASP A 115 -27.72 -0.40 7.16
CA ASP A 115 -28.97 -1.15 7.37
C ASP A 115 -28.73 -2.58 7.88
N GLU A 116 -27.61 -3.22 7.49
CA GLU A 116 -27.17 -4.51 8.06
C GLU A 116 -26.98 -4.46 9.59
N PHE A 117 -26.52 -3.32 10.13
CA PHE A 117 -26.39 -3.14 11.58
C PHE A 117 -27.74 -2.88 12.26
N LYS A 118 -28.69 -2.21 11.59
CA LYS A 118 -30.07 -2.05 12.08
C LYS A 118 -30.77 -3.41 12.17
N ASP A 119 -30.64 -4.22 11.13
CA ASP A 119 -31.14 -5.60 11.08
C ASP A 119 -30.49 -6.47 12.17
N PHE A 120 -29.18 -6.37 12.37
CA PHE A 120 -28.48 -7.06 13.45
C PHE A 120 -28.94 -6.60 14.84
N PHE A 121 -29.06 -5.28 15.06
CA PHE A 121 -29.53 -4.68 16.32
C PHE A 121 -30.93 -5.19 16.68
N LEU A 122 -31.86 -5.17 15.73
CA LEU A 122 -33.23 -5.65 15.94
C LEU A 122 -33.27 -7.15 16.22
N ARG A 123 -32.53 -7.97 15.45
CA ARG A 123 -32.45 -9.42 15.68
C ARG A 123 -31.78 -9.78 17.01
N SER A 124 -30.80 -8.99 17.46
CA SER A 124 -30.06 -9.23 18.71
C SER A 124 -30.76 -8.68 19.97
N LEU A 125 -31.77 -7.82 19.82
CA LEU A 125 -32.49 -7.21 20.94
C LEU A 125 -34.02 -7.40 20.91
N ALA A 126 -34.56 -8.18 19.96
CA ALA A 126 -35.97 -8.52 19.92
C ALA A 126 -36.45 -9.11 21.25
N GLY A 127 -37.55 -8.58 21.79
CA GLY A 127 -38.11 -8.94 23.10
C GLY A 127 -37.51 -8.20 24.29
N ASN A 128 -36.41 -7.46 24.15
CA ASN A 128 -35.87 -6.64 25.24
C ASN A 128 -36.73 -5.40 25.47
N ILE A 129 -36.95 -5.08 26.75
CA ILE A 129 -37.61 -3.86 27.22
C ILE A 129 -36.56 -2.77 27.40
N VAL A 130 -36.84 -1.57 26.91
CA VAL A 130 -35.86 -0.48 26.83
C VAL A 130 -36.41 0.79 27.47
N LEU A 131 -35.54 1.52 28.19
CA LEU A 131 -35.86 2.81 28.81
C LEU A 131 -35.01 3.95 28.19
N PRO A 132 -35.54 5.17 28.06
CA PRO A 132 -34.80 6.31 27.52
C PRO A 132 -33.68 6.75 28.49
N GLY A 133 -32.47 6.87 27.96
CA GLY A 133 -31.24 7.24 28.69
C GLY A 133 -30.25 6.07 28.89
N ASN A 134 -30.73 4.82 28.83
CA ASN A 134 -29.90 3.64 29.11
C ASN A 134 -28.92 3.36 27.95
N VAL A 135 -27.81 2.71 28.27
CA VAL A 135 -26.77 2.29 27.31
C VAL A 135 -26.91 0.80 27.03
N LEU A 136 -27.01 0.46 25.74
CA LEU A 136 -27.08 -0.89 25.20
C LEU A 136 -25.69 -1.27 24.68
N SER A 137 -25.16 -2.40 25.16
CA SER A 137 -23.89 -2.96 24.73
C SER A 137 -24.10 -4.19 23.84
N LEU A 138 -23.56 -4.17 22.63
CA LEU A 138 -23.67 -5.25 21.63
C LEU A 138 -22.28 -5.61 21.07
N SER A 139 -22.16 -6.78 20.46
CA SER A 139 -20.92 -7.21 19.78
C SER A 139 -21.19 -7.52 18.31
N TYR A 140 -20.68 -6.68 17.40
CA TYR A 140 -20.88 -6.78 15.95
C TYR A 140 -19.54 -7.06 15.26
N PHE A 141 -19.47 -8.16 14.50
CA PHE A 141 -18.22 -8.67 13.89
C PHE A 141 -17.00 -8.68 14.84
N GLY A 142 -17.23 -9.02 16.12
CA GLY A 142 -16.18 -9.07 17.16
C GLY A 142 -15.82 -7.74 17.81
N ARG A 143 -16.36 -6.60 17.34
CA ARG A 143 -16.20 -5.29 17.99
C ARG A 143 -17.36 -5.02 18.96
N SER A 144 -17.06 -4.45 20.12
CA SER A 144 -18.06 -4.07 21.11
C SER A 144 -18.58 -2.64 20.87
N CYS A 145 -19.87 -2.52 20.57
CA CYS A 145 -20.56 -1.26 20.31
C CYS A 145 -21.36 -0.83 21.54
N SER A 146 -21.35 0.47 21.87
CA SER A 146 -22.10 1.03 23.01
C SER A 146 -23.01 2.18 22.55
N LEU A 147 -24.30 1.90 22.47
CA LEU A 147 -25.33 2.82 21.96
C LEU A 147 -26.17 3.36 23.12
N ARG A 148 -26.46 4.66 23.15
CA ARG A 148 -27.39 5.26 24.12
C ARG A 148 -28.76 5.45 23.50
N VAL A 149 -29.81 5.10 24.23
CA VAL A 149 -31.20 5.35 23.83
C VAL A 149 -31.57 6.77 24.22
N GLU A 150 -32.10 7.58 23.30
CA GLU A 150 -32.57 8.94 23.61
C GLU A 150 -34.09 9.04 23.72
N THR A 151 -34.82 8.50 22.73
CA THR A 151 -36.29 8.55 22.69
C THR A 151 -36.88 7.25 22.16
N ILE A 152 -38.05 6.89 22.67
CA ILE A 152 -38.82 5.70 22.27
C ILE A 152 -40.25 6.16 21.92
N LYS A 153 -40.77 5.71 20.78
CA LYS A 153 -42.15 5.93 20.35
C LYS A 153 -42.91 4.61 20.37
N GLY A 154 -44.01 4.55 21.12
CA GLY A 154 -44.92 3.41 21.13
C GLY A 154 -45.88 3.40 19.94
N GLU A 155 -46.49 2.25 19.67
CA GLU A 155 -47.60 2.14 18.71
C GLU A 155 -48.82 2.99 19.12
N ASP A 156 -49.04 3.19 20.42
CA ASP A 156 -49.99 4.14 21.03
C ASP A 156 -49.69 5.63 20.70
N GLY A 157 -48.65 5.93 19.91
CA GLY A 157 -48.24 7.29 19.52
C GLY A 157 -47.50 8.08 20.60
N VAL A 158 -47.56 7.65 21.86
CA VAL A 158 -46.82 8.24 22.99
C VAL A 158 -45.31 8.16 22.75
N THR A 159 -44.60 9.26 23.01
CA THR A 159 -43.13 9.30 22.97
C THR A 159 -42.54 9.49 24.36
N LEU A 160 -41.74 8.53 24.81
CA LEU A 160 -40.92 8.69 26.00
C LEU A 160 -39.58 9.33 25.61
N GLN A 161 -39.25 10.43 26.28
CA GLN A 161 -37.96 11.10 26.20
C GLN A 161 -37.34 11.18 27.59
N LYS A 162 -36.02 11.24 27.68
CA LYS A 162 -35.32 11.42 28.95
C LYS A 162 -35.75 12.75 29.62
N PRO A 163 -36.10 12.78 30.92
CA PRO A 163 -36.28 14.03 31.65
C PRO A 163 -35.06 14.96 31.53
N ALA A 164 -35.30 16.23 31.25
CA ALA A 164 -34.25 17.24 31.19
C ALA A 164 -33.62 17.45 32.59
N PRO A 165 -32.30 17.72 32.68
CA PRO A 165 -31.70 18.19 33.93
C PRO A 165 -32.36 19.49 34.39
N LEU A 166 -32.64 19.62 35.69
CA LEU A 166 -33.13 20.88 36.25
C LEU A 166 -32.04 21.95 36.11
N LEU A 167 -32.38 23.08 35.49
CA LEU A 167 -31.48 24.19 35.22
C LEU A 167 -31.03 24.84 36.54
N GLY A 168 -29.77 24.58 36.95
CA GLY A 168 -29.27 25.06 38.25
C GLY A 168 -27.81 24.72 38.59
N ALA A 169 -26.97 24.35 37.62
CA ALA A 169 -25.53 24.12 37.82
C ALA A 169 -24.73 24.52 36.57
N SER A 170 -23.50 24.99 36.74
CA SER A 170 -22.61 25.46 35.67
C SER A 170 -22.01 24.32 34.85
N PRO A 171 -21.77 24.51 33.53
CA PRO A 171 -21.24 23.47 32.65
C PRO A 171 -19.70 23.38 32.69
N ASP A 172 -19.13 22.99 33.82
CA ASP A 172 -17.70 22.69 33.96
C ASP A 172 -17.48 21.58 35.01
N THR A 173 -16.39 20.82 34.87
CA THR A 173 -15.98 19.68 35.74
C THR A 173 -16.75 18.35 35.54
N GLU A 174 -16.60 17.72 34.37
CA GLU A 174 -16.53 16.24 34.33
C GLU A 174 -15.05 15.83 34.44
N GLU A 175 -14.61 15.34 35.60
CA GLU A 175 -13.24 14.81 35.76
C GLU A 175 -13.07 13.50 34.96
N PRO A 176 -11.92 13.29 34.28
CA PRO A 176 -11.65 12.06 33.54
C PRO A 176 -11.31 10.92 34.50
N SER A 177 -12.31 10.13 34.89
CA SER A 177 -12.11 8.93 35.71
C SER A 177 -11.36 7.84 34.93
N VAL A 178 -10.06 7.78 35.15
CA VAL A 178 -9.13 6.82 34.55
C VAL A 178 -9.56 5.39 34.82
N MET A 179 -9.91 4.63 33.77
CA MET A 179 -9.51 3.23 33.53
C MET A 179 -10.12 2.67 32.23
N ASN A 180 -9.35 1.83 31.53
CA ASN A 180 -9.67 1.09 30.30
C ASN A 180 -9.44 1.81 28.95
N SER A 181 -8.16 1.97 28.58
CA SER A 181 -7.71 2.07 27.19
C SER A 181 -6.42 1.25 26.98
N VAL A 182 -6.52 -0.03 27.31
CA VAL A 182 -5.56 -1.09 26.93
C VAL A 182 -6.38 -2.13 26.15
N LEU A 183 -5.75 -2.82 25.19
CA LEU A 183 -6.37 -3.61 24.12
C LEU A 183 -6.95 -2.77 22.97
N ASP A 184 -6.07 -2.09 22.25
CA ASP A 184 -6.14 -2.11 20.77
C ASP A 184 -4.74 -1.97 20.15
N SER A 185 -3.86 -2.92 20.50
CA SER A 185 -2.46 -2.99 20.04
C SER A 185 -2.27 -4.20 19.12
N THR A 186 -2.04 -3.89 17.84
CA THR A 186 -1.73 -4.75 16.69
C THR A 186 -1.14 -6.14 16.97
N SER A 187 -1.62 -7.14 16.24
CA SER A 187 -1.28 -8.57 16.31
C SER A 187 0.15 -8.92 15.81
N ALA A 188 1.18 -8.35 16.42
CA ALA A 188 2.59 -8.57 16.08
C ALA A 188 3.51 -8.84 17.29
N GLU A 189 3.07 -8.55 18.51
CA GLU A 189 3.97 -8.54 19.69
C GLU A 189 3.98 -9.87 20.49
N LEU A 190 2.97 -10.72 20.30
CA LEU A 190 2.85 -12.02 21.00
C LEU A 190 3.90 -13.07 20.59
N SER A 191 4.63 -12.85 19.49
CA SER A 191 5.65 -13.77 18.98
C SER A 191 7.01 -13.69 19.71
N LEU A 192 7.23 -12.66 20.55
CA LEU A 192 8.51 -12.42 21.23
C LEU A 192 8.49 -12.65 22.74
N GLN A 193 7.32 -12.83 23.36
CA GLN A 193 7.20 -13.09 24.80
C GLN A 193 7.14 -14.58 25.17
N LEU A 194 6.93 -15.47 24.19
CA LEU A 194 6.90 -16.93 24.40
C LEU A 194 8.28 -17.61 24.34
N SER A 195 9.36 -16.87 24.11
CA SER A 195 10.72 -17.41 23.93
C SER A 195 11.66 -17.22 25.13
N MET A 196 11.12 -16.95 26.33
CA MET A 196 11.92 -16.51 27.50
C MET A 196 11.52 -17.16 28.84
N LEU A 197 10.79 -18.27 28.85
CA LEU A 197 10.52 -19.07 30.05
C LEU A 197 10.98 -20.52 29.86
N SER A 198 12.16 -20.81 30.40
CA SER A 198 12.70 -22.15 30.67
C SER A 198 12.57 -22.48 32.16
N VAL A 199 13.06 -23.67 32.56
CA VAL A 199 13.05 -24.23 33.93
C VAL A 199 11.71 -24.84 34.34
N ASP A 200 11.62 -26.11 34.78
CA ASP A 200 12.47 -27.30 34.58
C ASP A 200 11.62 -28.52 35.00
N ASP A 201 11.84 -29.70 34.41
CA ASP A 201 12.00 -30.93 35.20
C ASP A 201 12.63 -32.06 34.37
N ASN A 202 13.23 -33.05 35.04
CA ASN A 202 14.10 -34.06 34.43
C ASN A 202 13.50 -35.48 34.37
N ASN A 203 14.17 -36.33 33.56
CA ASN A 203 14.00 -37.78 33.40
C ASN A 203 12.72 -38.24 32.64
N ASP A 204 12.72 -39.34 31.89
CA ASP A 204 13.75 -40.38 31.73
C ASP A 204 13.78 -41.01 30.30
N SER A 205 14.74 -41.91 30.10
CA SER A 205 14.88 -43.01 29.11
C SER A 205 13.60 -43.50 28.37
N THR A 206 13.61 -44.04 27.13
CA THR A 206 14.66 -44.45 26.15
C THR A 206 13.97 -44.90 24.83
N THR A 207 14.69 -44.97 23.69
CA THR A 207 14.42 -45.82 22.49
C THR A 207 13.08 -45.63 21.73
N ASP A 208 12.92 -45.88 20.42
CA ASP A 208 13.86 -46.32 19.37
C ASP A 208 13.42 -45.80 17.98
N THR A 209 14.23 -46.07 16.95
CA THR A 209 13.85 -45.91 15.50
C THR A 209 13.74 -47.30 14.84
N PRO A 210 13.47 -47.51 13.52
CA PRO A 210 13.17 -46.59 12.41
C PRO A 210 12.06 -47.06 11.42
N ARG A 211 11.82 -46.29 10.32
CA ARG A 211 11.31 -46.75 8.98
C ARG A 211 9.89 -47.39 8.96
N GLU A 212 9.21 -47.72 7.86
CA GLU A 212 9.13 -47.38 6.41
C GLU A 212 7.63 -47.68 6.04
N LEU A 213 6.94 -47.30 4.95
CA LEU A 213 7.23 -47.24 3.51
C LEU A 213 5.93 -46.79 2.77
N GLY A 214 6.03 -46.19 1.57
CA GLY A 214 5.05 -46.41 0.48
C GLY A 214 3.80 -45.49 0.33
N PRO A 215 3.12 -45.51 -0.85
CA PRO A 215 2.26 -44.39 -1.30
C PRO A 215 0.90 -44.78 -1.95
N ALA A 216 0.28 -43.78 -2.61
CA ALA A 216 -0.78 -43.82 -3.63
C ALA A 216 -2.22 -43.43 -3.21
N ALA A 217 -3.01 -43.00 -4.20
CA ALA A 217 -4.27 -42.26 -4.05
C ALA A 217 -5.51 -43.08 -4.42
N SER A 218 -6.70 -42.64 -3.99
CA SER A 218 -7.94 -42.65 -4.82
C SER A 218 -9.15 -42.00 -4.13
N THR A 219 -10.04 -41.41 -4.94
CA THR A 219 -11.42 -41.02 -4.62
C THR A 219 -12.36 -42.24 -4.73
N PRO A 220 -13.57 -42.26 -4.11
CA PRO A 220 -14.76 -41.71 -4.81
C PRO A 220 -15.88 -41.19 -3.87
N CYS A 221 -17.10 -41.04 -4.39
CA CYS A 221 -18.27 -40.44 -3.72
C CYS A 221 -19.46 -41.41 -3.53
N ARG A 222 -20.44 -40.96 -2.72
CA ARG A 222 -21.91 -40.98 -2.97
C ARG A 222 -22.81 -42.01 -2.24
N GLN A 223 -23.93 -41.48 -1.73
CA GLN A 223 -25.31 -42.05 -1.64
C GLN A 223 -25.66 -43.20 -0.67
N ALA A 224 -26.71 -42.95 0.15
CA ALA A 224 -27.87 -43.83 0.30
C ALA A 224 -29.12 -43.05 0.80
N GLN A 225 -30.31 -43.57 0.47
CA GLN A 225 -31.66 -43.23 1.00
C GLN A 225 -32.25 -44.57 1.58
N PRO A 226 -33.56 -44.87 1.86
CA PRO A 226 -34.82 -44.28 1.32
C PRO A 226 -36.14 -44.34 2.18
N LEU A 227 -37.26 -43.81 1.61
CA LEU A 227 -38.70 -44.22 1.76
C LEU A 227 -39.41 -44.13 3.15
N SER A 228 -40.74 -44.04 3.33
CA SER A 228 -42.01 -43.91 2.54
C SER A 228 -43.14 -43.45 3.52
N LEU A 229 -44.47 -43.27 3.31
CA LEU A 229 -45.55 -43.08 2.27
C LEU A 229 -46.78 -42.55 3.10
N SER A 230 -47.91 -41.96 2.67
CA SER A 230 -48.66 -41.67 1.41
C SER A 230 -49.49 -40.35 1.66
N SER A 231 -50.63 -39.92 1.09
CA SER A 231 -51.66 -40.44 0.16
C SER A 231 -52.29 -39.32 -0.74
N GLN A 232 -53.63 -39.27 -0.94
CA GLN A 232 -54.38 -38.46 -1.95
C GLN A 232 -55.86 -38.17 -1.48
N PRO A 233 -56.80 -37.45 -2.18
CA PRO A 233 -56.81 -37.02 -3.60
C PRO A 233 -57.47 -35.67 -4.07
N VAL A 234 -56.99 -35.18 -5.23
CA VAL A 234 -57.75 -34.58 -6.40
C VAL A 234 -58.35 -33.13 -6.32
N ALA A 235 -58.43 -32.50 -7.51
CA ALA A 235 -58.88 -31.12 -7.82
C ALA A 235 -60.22 -31.07 -8.60
N PRO A 236 -60.61 -29.93 -9.23
CA PRO A 236 -60.33 -29.77 -10.66
C PRO A 236 -59.99 -28.33 -11.14
N SER A 237 -59.83 -28.21 -12.46
CA SER A 237 -59.45 -27.05 -13.30
C SER A 237 -60.68 -26.35 -13.94
N HIS A 238 -60.65 -25.42 -14.91
CA HIS A 238 -59.64 -24.89 -15.87
C HIS A 238 -60.08 -23.49 -16.41
N ASP A 239 -59.29 -22.89 -17.31
CA ASP A 239 -59.65 -21.85 -18.32
C ASP A 239 -59.80 -20.36 -17.92
N SER A 240 -60.29 -19.52 -18.85
CA SER A 240 -59.55 -18.31 -19.31
C SER A 240 -60.41 -17.11 -19.77
N LEU A 241 -59.73 -16.04 -20.24
CA LEU A 241 -60.19 -14.83 -20.99
C LEU A 241 -60.44 -13.51 -20.22
N ASN A 242 -59.94 -12.42 -20.82
CA ASN A 242 -60.41 -11.03 -20.69
C ASN A 242 -61.77 -10.88 -21.42
N PRO A 243 -62.71 -9.98 -21.03
CA PRO A 243 -62.55 -8.57 -21.44
C PRO A 243 -63.29 -7.45 -20.64
N SER A 244 -62.82 -6.21 -20.87
CA SER A 244 -63.53 -4.91 -21.03
C SER A 244 -64.76 -4.48 -20.21
N ALA A 245 -64.76 -3.17 -19.86
CA ALA A 245 -65.88 -2.31 -19.47
C ALA A 245 -66.50 -2.54 -18.07
N GLY A 246 -67.08 -1.54 -17.39
CA GLY A 246 -67.14 -0.10 -17.68
C GLY A 246 -68.38 0.57 -17.05
N SER A 247 -68.31 1.88 -16.74
CA SER A 247 -69.37 2.71 -16.08
C SER A 247 -69.66 2.35 -14.61
N VAL A 248 -70.16 3.23 -13.71
CA VAL A 248 -70.30 4.71 -13.72
C VAL A 248 -70.36 5.24 -12.26
N GLU A 249 -70.14 6.56 -12.09
CA GLU A 249 -70.39 7.53 -10.97
C GLU A 249 -71.08 7.04 -9.66
N THR A 250 -70.84 7.59 -8.46
CA THR A 250 -70.81 9.02 -8.02
C THR A 250 -70.14 9.07 -6.61
N ALA A 251 -69.14 9.90 -6.27
CA ALA A 251 -69.14 11.33 -5.88
C ALA A 251 -70.18 11.68 -4.76
N VAL A 252 -69.97 12.59 -3.79
CA VAL A 252 -68.96 13.66 -3.55
C VAL A 252 -68.79 13.94 -2.02
N SER A 253 -67.88 14.86 -1.64
CA SER A 253 -68.02 15.79 -0.46
C SER A 253 -67.83 15.24 0.98
N LEU A 254 -67.48 16.01 2.03
CA LEU A 254 -67.17 17.46 2.28
C LEU A 254 -65.99 17.52 3.32
N GLU A 255 -65.12 18.55 3.35
CA GLU A 255 -65.11 19.71 4.29
C GLU A 255 -65.48 19.45 5.78
N SER A 256 -64.91 20.13 6.81
CA SER A 256 -63.72 21.02 6.92
C SER A 256 -63.43 21.39 8.40
N SER A 257 -62.39 22.24 8.63
CA SER A 257 -62.41 23.41 9.56
C SER A 257 -62.24 23.33 11.11
N LEU A 258 -61.24 24.09 11.61
CA LEU A 258 -61.32 25.14 12.67
C LEU A 258 -61.55 24.74 14.17
N ILE A 259 -61.19 25.50 15.26
CA ILE A 259 -60.30 26.67 15.57
C ILE A 259 -60.29 27.01 17.11
N LEU A 260 -59.35 27.85 17.64
CA LEU A 260 -59.37 28.62 18.94
C LEU A 260 -59.33 27.83 20.31
N GLU A 261 -58.95 28.35 21.52
CA GLU A 261 -58.17 29.54 21.97
C GLU A 261 -57.56 29.47 23.42
N GLN A 262 -56.52 30.31 23.66
CA GLN A 262 -56.08 31.13 24.84
C GLN A 262 -56.26 30.76 26.36
N ALA A 263 -55.20 31.15 27.13
CA ALA A 263 -55.19 31.80 28.49
C ALA A 263 -55.66 31.04 29.76
N GLU A 264 -55.39 31.44 31.02
CA GLU A 264 -54.24 32.08 31.73
C GLU A 264 -54.42 31.91 33.27
N LYS A 265 -53.32 31.76 34.06
CA LYS A 265 -53.17 32.11 35.51
C LYS A 265 -54.11 31.39 36.55
N SER A 266 -53.83 31.30 37.87
CA SER A 266 -52.58 31.42 38.67
C SER A 266 -52.79 30.95 40.13
N SER A 267 -51.74 30.40 40.77
CA SER A 267 -51.58 30.11 42.23
C SER A 267 -52.45 28.98 42.83
N SER A 268 -52.07 28.29 43.93
CA SER A 268 -50.94 28.47 44.86
C SER A 268 -50.24 27.15 45.28
N ALA A 269 -48.91 27.23 45.42
CA ALA A 269 -47.85 26.26 45.79
C ALA A 269 -48.12 25.12 46.84
N PRO A 270 -47.20 24.12 47.00
CA PRO A 270 -45.97 23.79 46.22
C PRO A 270 -45.92 22.34 45.65
N PRO A 271 -44.97 22.00 44.74
CA PRO A 271 -45.02 20.75 43.95
C PRO A 271 -43.86 19.75 44.16
N ALA A 272 -44.09 18.46 43.85
CA ALA A 272 -43.04 17.49 43.51
C ALA A 272 -43.55 16.27 42.71
N GLY A 273 -43.10 16.13 41.45
CA GLY A 273 -42.79 14.84 40.81
C GLY A 273 -43.87 13.75 40.69
N ALA A 274 -44.98 14.01 40.00
CA ALA A 274 -45.90 12.96 39.53
C ALA A 274 -46.25 13.14 38.05
N LEU A 275 -45.68 12.29 37.19
CA LEU A 275 -46.10 12.08 35.80
C LEU A 275 -46.12 10.57 35.54
N SER A 276 -47.31 10.05 35.27
CA SER A 276 -47.61 8.61 35.33
C SER A 276 -47.62 7.95 33.95
N THR A 277 -46.75 6.97 33.74
CA THR A 277 -46.93 5.90 32.75
C THR A 277 -46.30 4.61 33.28
N ASP A 278 -47.10 3.66 33.77
CA ASP A 278 -46.67 2.28 34.07
C ASP A 278 -46.46 1.44 32.78
N THR A 279 -46.02 2.11 31.70
CA THR A 279 -46.07 1.63 30.32
C THR A 279 -44.65 1.38 29.84
N PHE A 280 -44.35 0.13 29.48
CA PHE A 280 -43.00 -0.29 29.09
C PHE A 280 -42.98 -0.74 27.64
N TYR A 281 -41.93 -0.35 26.91
CA TYR A 281 -41.81 -0.64 25.47
C TYR A 281 -40.79 -1.74 25.20
N CYS A 282 -41.20 -2.76 24.45
CA CYS A 282 -40.32 -3.81 23.93
C CYS A 282 -39.91 -3.56 22.48
N LEU A 283 -38.67 -3.95 22.15
CA LEU A 283 -38.18 -3.98 20.78
C LEU A 283 -38.72 -5.20 20.03
N SER A 284 -39.11 -5.00 18.78
CA SER A 284 -39.59 -6.04 17.87
C SER A 284 -38.94 -5.89 16.50
N CYS A 285 -38.97 -6.94 15.67
CA CYS A 285 -38.36 -6.91 14.34
C CYS A 285 -38.99 -5.88 13.37
N SER A 286 -40.14 -5.31 13.72
CA SER A 286 -40.83 -4.23 13.02
C SER A 286 -40.50 -2.82 13.53
N THR A 287 -39.76 -2.67 14.64
CA THR A 287 -39.40 -1.37 15.21
C THR A 287 -38.42 -0.62 14.31
N LYS A 288 -38.72 0.63 13.94
CA LYS A 288 -37.83 1.48 13.14
C LYS A 288 -36.69 2.01 14.02
N VAL A 289 -35.44 1.77 13.63
CA VAL A 289 -34.25 2.31 14.31
C VAL A 289 -33.74 3.53 13.56
N ARG A 290 -33.64 4.68 14.24
CA ARG A 290 -32.88 5.84 13.74
C ARG A 290 -31.67 6.11 14.60
N PHE A 291 -30.56 6.46 13.95
CA PHE A 291 -29.42 7.06 14.62
C PHE A 291 -29.57 8.58 14.60
N LYS A 292 -29.30 9.22 15.74
CA LYS A 292 -29.25 10.66 15.90
C LYS A 292 -27.79 11.09 15.84
N SER A 293 -27.33 11.40 14.62
CA SER A 293 -26.12 12.18 14.44
C SER A 293 -26.21 13.47 15.27
N ARG A 294 -25.08 13.89 15.85
CA ARG A 294 -24.99 15.14 16.62
C ARG A 294 -24.88 16.34 15.67
N VAL A 295 -25.95 16.59 14.90
CA VAL A 295 -26.17 17.85 14.20
C VAL A 295 -26.56 18.93 15.22
N GLY A 296 -25.60 19.29 16.08
CA GLY A 296 -25.52 20.68 16.54
C GLY A 296 -25.17 21.55 15.33
N GLN A 297 -25.54 22.83 15.36
CA GLN A 297 -25.40 23.73 14.21
C GLN A 297 -23.92 23.95 13.84
N THR A 298 -23.42 23.11 12.94
CA THR A 298 -22.22 23.34 12.15
C THR A 298 -22.62 24.06 10.87
N ASP A 299 -21.93 25.16 10.54
CA ASP A 299 -22.00 25.74 9.21
C ASP A 299 -21.59 24.67 8.17
N PRO A 300 -22.16 24.66 6.95
CA PRO A 300 -21.79 23.68 5.92
C PRO A 300 -20.30 23.74 5.50
N ASP A 301 -19.59 24.81 5.87
CA ASP A 301 -18.14 24.95 5.73
C ASP A 301 -17.29 24.18 6.78
N ALA A 302 -17.91 23.56 7.79
CA ALA A 302 -17.21 22.90 8.89
C ALA A 302 -16.84 21.44 8.58
N GLU A 303 -17.78 20.61 8.12
CA GLU A 303 -17.53 19.20 7.79
C GLU A 303 -16.65 19.05 6.53
N ALA A 304 -16.59 20.09 5.69
CA ALA A 304 -15.70 20.21 4.55
C ALA A 304 -14.19 20.26 4.88
N LYS A 305 -13.79 20.13 6.16
CA LYS A 305 -12.41 20.30 6.65
C LYS A 305 -11.64 19.00 6.90
N GLY A 306 -12.16 17.85 6.47
CA GLY A 306 -11.30 16.70 6.15
C GLY A 306 -10.33 17.09 5.04
N SER A 307 -9.05 17.25 5.37
CA SER A 307 -8.00 17.97 4.62
C SER A 307 -8.14 17.95 3.08
N LYS A 308 -8.80 18.97 2.52
CA LYS A 308 -8.99 19.11 1.07
C LYS A 308 -7.65 19.36 0.39
N VAL A 309 -7.17 18.35 -0.33
CA VAL A 309 -5.99 18.46 -1.19
C VAL A 309 -6.35 19.39 -2.35
N THR A 310 -5.65 20.49 -2.52
CA THR A 310 -5.78 21.40 -3.66
C THR A 310 -4.52 21.36 -4.52
N TYR A 311 -4.55 21.93 -5.73
CA TYR A 311 -3.35 21.99 -6.57
C TYR A 311 -2.15 22.68 -5.89
N SER A 312 -2.40 23.59 -4.93
CA SER A 312 -1.35 24.25 -4.14
C SER A 312 -0.47 23.29 -3.32
N MET A 313 -0.95 22.08 -3.02
CA MET A 313 -0.23 21.05 -2.29
C MET A 313 0.58 20.11 -3.20
N ILE A 314 0.38 20.15 -4.52
CA ILE A 314 1.09 19.30 -5.48
C ILE A 314 2.35 20.02 -5.94
N GLY A 315 3.50 19.35 -5.78
CA GLY A 315 4.80 19.83 -6.23
C GLY A 315 5.23 19.24 -7.58
N GLY A 316 6.06 19.98 -8.30
CA GLY A 316 6.80 19.56 -9.50
C GLY A 316 5.99 19.46 -10.78
N LEU A 317 4.78 18.90 -10.72
CA LEU A 317 4.00 18.45 -11.88
C LEU A 317 3.26 19.58 -12.64
N SER A 318 3.88 20.75 -12.81
CA SER A 318 3.23 21.94 -13.43
C SER A 318 2.72 21.65 -14.85
N SER A 319 3.59 21.17 -15.74
CA SER A 319 3.24 20.88 -17.14
C SER A 319 2.13 19.83 -17.28
N GLN A 320 2.13 18.81 -16.40
CA GLN A 320 1.10 17.77 -16.34
C GLN A 320 -0.22 18.34 -15.81
N LEU A 321 -0.16 19.21 -14.79
CA LEU A 321 -1.33 19.88 -14.23
C LEU A 321 -1.98 20.84 -15.24
N ASP A 322 -1.21 21.50 -16.10
CA ASP A 322 -1.77 22.38 -17.14
C ASP A 322 -2.53 21.58 -18.21
N VAL A 323 -1.97 20.46 -18.69
CA VAL A 323 -2.70 19.51 -19.57
C VAL A 323 -3.96 18.95 -18.89
N ILE A 324 -3.92 18.74 -17.57
CA ILE A 324 -5.08 18.32 -16.77
C ILE A 324 -6.15 19.41 -16.70
N LYS A 325 -5.79 20.68 -16.51
CA LYS A 325 -6.75 21.81 -16.52
C LYS A 325 -7.45 21.91 -17.87
N GLU A 326 -6.70 21.88 -18.96
CA GLU A 326 -7.24 21.91 -20.33
C GLU A 326 -8.17 20.71 -20.61
N THR A 327 -7.79 19.51 -20.17
CA THR A 327 -8.52 18.26 -20.47
C THR A 327 -9.73 18.03 -19.57
N ILE A 328 -9.66 18.41 -18.29
CA ILE A 328 -10.61 17.98 -17.24
C ILE A 328 -11.33 19.16 -16.59
N GLU A 329 -10.63 20.25 -16.31
CA GLU A 329 -11.24 21.41 -15.64
C GLU A 329 -12.09 22.23 -16.61
N LEU A 330 -11.63 22.42 -17.86
CA LEU A 330 -12.35 23.17 -18.88
C LEU A 330 -13.75 22.57 -19.21
N PRO A 331 -13.91 21.25 -19.45
CA PRO A 331 -15.23 20.67 -19.70
C PRO A 331 -16.16 20.70 -18.48
N LEU A 332 -15.62 20.47 -17.28
CA LEU A 332 -16.44 20.36 -16.06
C LEU A 332 -16.86 21.74 -15.50
N LYS A 333 -16.03 22.79 -15.67
CA LYS A 333 -16.42 24.17 -15.30
C LYS A 333 -17.22 24.89 -16.39
N HIS A 334 -17.04 24.55 -17.67
CA HIS A 334 -17.68 25.25 -18.79
C HIS A 334 -18.30 24.30 -19.87
N PRO A 335 -19.26 23.43 -19.51
CA PRO A 335 -19.87 22.47 -20.45
C PRO A 335 -20.65 23.13 -21.61
N GLU A 336 -21.10 24.37 -21.44
CA GLU A 336 -21.73 25.16 -22.51
C GLU A 336 -20.78 25.41 -23.69
N LEU A 337 -19.48 25.61 -23.45
CA LEU A 337 -18.51 25.83 -24.53
C LEU A 337 -18.40 24.60 -25.43
N PHE A 338 -18.26 23.41 -24.83
CA PHE A 338 -18.19 22.14 -25.55
C PHE A 338 -19.48 21.87 -26.33
N SER A 339 -20.64 22.18 -25.73
CA SER A 339 -21.95 22.08 -26.38
C SER A 339 -22.07 23.02 -27.59
N ASN A 340 -21.65 24.28 -27.45
CA ASN A 340 -21.76 25.30 -28.50
C ASN A 340 -20.77 25.08 -29.66
N TYR A 341 -19.56 24.55 -29.38
CA TYR A 341 -18.58 24.19 -30.42
C TYR A 341 -18.79 22.78 -31.00
N GLY A 342 -19.72 21.99 -30.47
CA GLY A 342 -19.98 20.61 -30.92
C GLY A 342 -18.83 19.64 -30.62
N ILE A 343 -17.95 19.98 -29.68
CA ILE A 343 -16.78 19.17 -29.31
C ILE A 343 -17.20 18.21 -28.20
N PRO A 344 -17.11 16.87 -28.38
CA PRO A 344 -17.42 15.93 -27.31
C PRO A 344 -16.39 16.06 -26.18
N PRO A 345 -16.81 16.16 -24.91
CA PRO A 345 -15.89 16.16 -23.78
C PRO A 345 -15.20 14.79 -23.64
N PRO A 346 -13.95 14.74 -23.14
CA PRO A 346 -13.22 13.48 -22.97
C PRO A 346 -13.89 12.62 -21.90
N ARG A 347 -14.09 11.33 -22.19
CA ARG A 347 -14.76 10.37 -21.29
C ARG A 347 -13.84 9.84 -20.20
N GLY A 348 -12.54 9.85 -20.43
CA GLY A 348 -11.57 9.42 -19.44
C GLY A 348 -10.13 9.77 -19.76
N VAL A 349 -9.32 9.83 -18.69
CA VAL A 349 -7.88 10.10 -18.74
C VAL A 349 -7.12 9.01 -17.99
N LEU A 350 -6.09 8.46 -18.63
CA LEU A 350 -5.22 7.42 -18.07
C LEU A 350 -3.91 8.02 -17.55
N LEU A 351 -3.76 8.10 -16.23
CA LEU A 351 -2.53 8.48 -15.55
C LEU A 351 -1.59 7.27 -15.45
N TYR A 352 -0.39 7.34 -16.00
CA TYR A 352 0.59 6.26 -15.92
C TYR A 352 1.98 6.70 -15.43
N GLY A 353 2.92 5.75 -15.31
CA GLY A 353 4.30 5.98 -14.85
C GLY A 353 4.60 5.29 -13.50
N PRO A 354 5.73 5.58 -12.83
CA PRO A 354 6.15 4.88 -11.61
C PRO A 354 5.17 5.00 -10.42
N PRO A 355 5.16 4.03 -9.49
CA PRO A 355 4.43 4.14 -8.22
C PRO A 355 5.02 5.25 -7.34
N GLY A 356 4.25 5.75 -6.37
CA GLY A 356 4.68 6.81 -5.44
C GLY A 356 4.74 8.23 -6.03
N THR A 357 4.46 8.39 -7.33
CA THR A 357 4.41 9.68 -8.06
C THR A 357 3.19 10.55 -7.71
N GLY A 358 2.29 10.07 -6.84
CA GLY A 358 1.13 10.85 -6.38
C GLY A 358 -0.08 10.83 -7.30
N LYS A 359 -0.21 9.88 -8.24
CA LYS A 359 -1.36 9.76 -9.17
C LYS A 359 -2.72 9.87 -8.47
N THR A 360 -2.87 9.19 -7.32
CA THR A 360 -4.06 9.22 -6.45
C THR A 360 -4.29 10.60 -5.78
N MET A 361 -3.23 11.37 -5.50
CA MET A 361 -3.35 12.75 -4.99
C MET A 361 -3.75 13.73 -6.09
N ILE A 362 -3.27 13.55 -7.33
CA ILE A 362 -3.68 14.33 -8.50
C ILE A 362 -5.20 14.21 -8.69
N GLY A 363 -5.73 12.98 -8.70
CA GLY A 363 -7.18 12.74 -8.79
C GLY A 363 -7.99 13.43 -7.68
N ARG A 364 -7.48 13.42 -6.44
CA ARG A 364 -8.12 14.09 -5.29
C ARG A 364 -8.08 15.61 -5.40
N ALA A 365 -6.99 16.18 -5.90
CA ALA A 365 -6.88 17.62 -6.14
C ALA A 365 -7.83 18.12 -7.23
N ILE A 366 -7.91 17.42 -8.36
CA ILE A 366 -8.85 17.73 -9.45
C ILE A 366 -10.29 17.77 -8.91
N ALA A 367 -10.70 16.74 -8.16
CA ALA A 367 -12.04 16.70 -7.60
C ALA A 367 -12.32 17.85 -6.62
N SER A 368 -11.36 18.21 -5.77
CA SER A 368 -11.51 19.33 -4.82
C SER A 368 -11.55 20.70 -5.50
N GLU A 369 -10.89 20.88 -6.66
CA GLU A 369 -10.82 22.16 -7.39
C GLU A 369 -12.02 22.35 -8.35
N VAL A 370 -12.58 21.26 -8.85
CA VAL A 370 -13.83 21.25 -9.64
C VAL A 370 -15.07 21.26 -8.73
N GLY A 371 -14.95 20.82 -7.47
CA GLY A 371 -16.08 20.62 -6.57
C GLY A 371 -16.89 19.35 -6.86
N ALA A 372 -16.32 18.41 -7.62
CA ALA A 372 -16.99 17.19 -8.07
C ALA A 372 -16.93 16.08 -7.01
N HIS A 373 -17.97 15.24 -6.96
CA HIS A 373 -17.97 14.06 -6.08
C HIS A 373 -16.97 13.01 -6.59
N MET A 374 -15.95 12.69 -5.80
CA MET A 374 -14.94 11.68 -6.15
C MET A 374 -15.26 10.30 -5.58
N THR A 375 -15.51 9.33 -6.45
CA THR A 375 -15.61 7.92 -6.07
C THR A 375 -14.28 7.22 -6.38
N VAL A 376 -13.49 6.93 -5.33
CA VAL A 376 -12.27 6.13 -5.45
C VAL A 376 -12.62 4.64 -5.43
N ILE A 377 -12.06 3.88 -6.36
CA ILE A 377 -12.27 2.44 -6.49
C ILE A 377 -10.91 1.76 -6.68
N ASN A 378 -10.58 0.80 -5.81
CA ASN A 378 -9.30 0.09 -5.84
C ASN A 378 -9.43 -1.20 -6.67
N GLY A 379 -8.48 -1.46 -7.57
CA GLY A 379 -8.50 -2.63 -8.44
C GLY A 379 -8.65 -3.98 -7.72
N PRO A 380 -7.81 -4.30 -6.71
CA PRO A 380 -7.90 -5.57 -5.97
C PRO A 380 -9.22 -5.75 -5.20
N GLU A 381 -9.84 -4.66 -4.75
CA GLU A 381 -11.06 -4.69 -3.93
C GLU A 381 -12.26 -5.22 -4.73
N ILE A 382 -12.40 -4.78 -5.97
CA ILE A 382 -13.43 -5.24 -6.91
C ILE A 382 -13.40 -6.76 -7.10
N MET A 383 -12.22 -7.36 -7.23
CA MET A 383 -12.06 -8.79 -7.53
C MET A 383 -12.62 -9.69 -6.43
N SER A 384 -12.74 -9.19 -5.20
CA SER A 384 -13.40 -9.91 -4.09
C SER A 384 -14.93 -9.94 -4.19
N LYS A 385 -15.54 -9.04 -4.97
CA LYS A 385 -16.98 -8.74 -4.97
C LYS A 385 -17.54 -8.55 -6.39
N TYR A 386 -17.52 -9.61 -7.18
CA TYR A 386 -17.90 -9.64 -8.62
C TYR A 386 -19.29 -9.07 -9.00
N GLY A 387 -20.20 -8.81 -8.06
CA GLY A 387 -21.46 -8.10 -8.31
C GLY A 387 -21.41 -6.57 -8.11
N HIS A 388 -20.46 -6.04 -7.34
CA HIS A 388 -20.51 -4.67 -6.83
C HIS A 388 -20.24 -3.60 -7.89
N ILE A 389 -19.46 -3.88 -8.94
CA ILE A 389 -19.08 -2.88 -9.96
C ILE A 389 -20.31 -2.16 -10.54
N LYS A 390 -21.33 -2.92 -10.96
CA LYS A 390 -22.56 -2.39 -11.55
C LYS A 390 -23.39 -1.60 -10.55
N ILE A 391 -23.37 -2.00 -9.28
CA ILE A 391 -24.14 -1.35 -8.20
C ILE A 391 -23.44 -0.05 -7.74
N ILE A 392 -22.11 -0.01 -7.71
CA ILE A 392 -21.33 1.17 -7.37
C ILE A 392 -21.48 2.22 -8.48
N LEU A 393 -21.27 1.83 -9.74
CA LEU A 393 -21.39 2.76 -10.87
C LEU A 393 -22.84 3.21 -11.09
N GLY A 394 -23.82 2.31 -10.95
CA GLY A 394 -25.26 2.63 -11.04
C GLY A 394 -25.85 3.37 -9.83
N LYS A 395 -25.03 3.79 -8.84
CA LYS A 395 -25.45 4.64 -7.71
C LYS A 395 -24.98 6.10 -7.84
N ILE A 396 -24.19 6.45 -8.86
CA ILE A 396 -23.62 7.79 -9.03
C ILE A 396 -24.63 8.68 -9.77
N TYR A 397 -25.65 9.15 -9.05
CA TYR A 397 -26.67 10.10 -9.55
C TYR A 397 -26.28 11.57 -9.38
N PHE A 398 -25.14 11.85 -8.75
CA PHE A 398 -24.66 13.22 -8.51
C PHE A 398 -23.74 13.66 -9.64
N CYS A 399 -23.99 14.85 -10.20
CA CYS A 399 -23.16 15.48 -11.21
C CYS A 399 -22.72 16.88 -10.73
N PRO A 400 -21.47 17.32 -10.98
CA PRO A 400 -20.38 16.58 -11.62
C PRO A 400 -19.77 15.52 -10.69
N ALA A 401 -19.30 14.42 -11.28
CA ALA A 401 -18.64 13.33 -10.56
C ALA A 401 -17.40 12.80 -11.30
N ILE A 402 -16.44 12.33 -10.50
CA ILE A 402 -15.18 11.75 -10.98
C ILE A 402 -15.04 10.35 -10.40
N ILE A 403 -15.02 9.35 -11.27
CA ILE A 403 -14.70 7.96 -10.90
C ILE A 403 -13.19 7.82 -11.02
N PHE A 404 -12.49 7.51 -9.93
CA PHE A 404 -11.06 7.26 -9.93
C PHE A 404 -10.78 5.77 -9.67
N ILE A 405 -10.19 5.10 -10.66
CA ILE A 405 -9.87 3.67 -10.62
C ILE A 405 -8.35 3.53 -10.42
N ASP A 406 -7.93 3.16 -9.21
CA ASP A 406 -6.52 2.87 -8.93
C ASP A 406 -6.17 1.40 -9.25
N GLU A 407 -4.91 1.16 -9.60
CA GLU A 407 -4.39 -0.15 -10.06
C GLU A 407 -5.22 -0.79 -11.21
N LEU A 408 -5.51 -0.02 -12.26
CA LEU A 408 -6.30 -0.47 -13.42
C LEU A 408 -5.70 -1.72 -14.12
N ASP A 409 -4.38 -1.94 -14.04
CA ASP A 409 -3.73 -3.15 -14.55
C ASP A 409 -4.02 -4.42 -13.75
N ALA A 410 -4.50 -4.32 -12.50
CA ALA A 410 -5.06 -5.45 -11.75
C ALA A 410 -6.49 -5.81 -12.21
N LEU A 411 -7.27 -4.82 -12.69
CA LEU A 411 -8.63 -5.03 -13.18
C LEU A 411 -8.71 -5.53 -14.62
N CYS A 412 -7.85 -4.98 -15.48
CA CYS A 412 -8.00 -5.11 -16.92
C CYS A 412 -6.74 -5.63 -17.63
N PRO A 413 -6.19 -6.79 -17.22
CA PRO A 413 -5.08 -7.44 -17.92
C PRO A 413 -5.45 -7.82 -19.36
N LYS A 414 -4.45 -7.85 -20.25
CA LYS A 414 -4.58 -8.34 -21.63
C LYS A 414 -5.25 -9.72 -21.71
N ARG A 415 -6.27 -9.84 -22.58
CA ARG A 415 -7.08 -11.06 -22.81
C ARG A 415 -6.29 -12.33 -23.13
N GLU A 416 -5.10 -12.17 -23.69
CA GLU A 416 -4.18 -13.27 -24.05
C GLU A 416 -3.40 -13.81 -22.84
N GLY A 417 -3.11 -12.98 -21.84
CA GLY A 417 -2.38 -13.37 -20.62
C GLY A 417 -3.28 -13.69 -19.42
N ALA A 418 -4.49 -13.14 -19.38
CA ALA A 418 -5.47 -13.41 -18.33
C ALA A 418 -5.92 -14.88 -18.34
N GLN A 419 -5.63 -15.62 -17.28
CA GLN A 419 -6.03 -17.03 -17.15
C GLN A 419 -7.52 -17.17 -16.76
N ASN A 420 -8.06 -16.22 -16.02
CA ASN A 420 -9.44 -16.29 -15.53
C ASN A 420 -10.44 -15.72 -16.56
N GLU A 421 -11.53 -16.44 -16.85
CA GLU A 421 -12.64 -15.89 -17.64
C GLU A 421 -13.30 -14.69 -16.95
N VAL A 422 -13.35 -14.70 -15.61
CA VAL A 422 -14.13 -13.71 -14.84
C VAL A 422 -13.51 -12.32 -14.94
N GLU A 423 -12.18 -12.22 -14.99
CA GLU A 423 -11.44 -11.00 -15.37
C GLU A 423 -11.89 -10.49 -16.75
N LYS A 424 -11.91 -11.36 -17.76
CA LYS A 424 -12.32 -10.99 -19.13
C LYS A 424 -13.78 -10.49 -19.19
N ARG A 425 -14.66 -11.02 -18.33
CA ARG A 425 -16.04 -10.55 -18.16
C ARG A 425 -16.10 -9.19 -17.42
N VAL A 426 -15.20 -8.92 -16.48
CA VAL A 426 -15.05 -7.60 -15.83
C VAL A 426 -14.54 -6.56 -16.84
N VAL A 427 -13.50 -6.86 -17.62
CA VAL A 427 -13.02 -5.96 -18.69
C VAL A 427 -14.16 -5.65 -19.66
N ALA A 428 -14.84 -6.67 -20.19
CA ALA A 428 -15.97 -6.48 -21.11
C ALA A 428 -17.08 -5.61 -20.48
N SER A 429 -17.40 -5.81 -19.20
CA SER A 429 -18.40 -5.01 -18.49
C SER A 429 -17.98 -3.54 -18.34
N LEU A 430 -16.71 -3.27 -18.00
CA LEU A 430 -16.19 -1.91 -17.88
C LEU A 430 -16.21 -1.20 -19.24
N LEU A 431 -15.81 -1.89 -20.32
CA LEU A 431 -15.86 -1.34 -21.69
C LEU A 431 -17.30 -0.93 -22.08
N THR A 432 -18.29 -1.81 -21.88
CA THR A 432 -19.70 -1.50 -22.19
C THR A 432 -20.22 -0.33 -21.34
N LEU A 433 -19.80 -0.19 -20.09
CA LEU A 433 -20.19 0.94 -19.25
C LEU A 433 -19.55 2.25 -19.74
N MET A 434 -18.25 2.28 -20.08
CA MET A 434 -17.59 3.46 -20.64
C MET A 434 -18.20 3.89 -21.99
N ASP A 435 -18.63 2.94 -22.82
CA ASP A 435 -19.34 3.21 -24.07
C ASP A 435 -20.72 3.84 -23.80
N GLY A 436 -21.41 3.40 -22.74
CA GLY A 436 -22.75 3.86 -22.36
C GLY A 436 -22.83 5.27 -21.77
N ILE A 437 -21.77 5.76 -21.11
CA ILE A 437 -21.76 7.05 -20.37
C ILE A 437 -22.28 8.26 -21.18
N GLY A 438 -22.10 8.26 -22.51
CA GLY A 438 -22.57 9.33 -23.39
C GLY A 438 -23.89 9.08 -24.13
N SER A 439 -24.68 8.06 -23.78
CA SER A 439 -25.93 7.72 -24.49
C SER A 439 -27.22 8.06 -23.73
N GLU A 440 -27.17 8.22 -22.41
CA GLU A 440 -28.35 8.34 -21.55
C GLU A 440 -28.50 9.75 -20.95
N GLY A 441 -28.46 10.80 -21.77
CA GLY A 441 -28.76 12.18 -21.35
C GLY A 441 -27.76 12.86 -20.39
N HIS A 442 -26.79 12.13 -19.85
CA HIS A 442 -25.71 12.65 -19.01
C HIS A 442 -24.79 13.55 -19.85
N SER A 443 -24.91 14.87 -19.68
CA SER A 443 -24.26 15.90 -20.50
C SER A 443 -22.77 16.12 -20.19
N GLY A 444 -21.97 15.05 -20.22
CA GLY A 444 -20.52 15.10 -20.11
C GLY A 444 -19.95 15.36 -18.70
N GLN A 445 -20.80 15.37 -17.67
CA GLN A 445 -20.42 15.70 -16.28
C GLN A 445 -19.90 14.51 -15.46
N LEU A 446 -19.65 13.36 -16.10
CA LEU A 446 -19.07 12.16 -15.50
C LEU A 446 -17.75 11.80 -16.20
N LEU A 447 -16.65 11.82 -15.45
CA LEU A 447 -15.30 11.52 -15.95
C LEU A 447 -14.72 10.27 -15.29
N VAL A 448 -14.07 9.41 -16.07
CA VAL A 448 -13.31 8.25 -15.56
C VAL A 448 -11.80 8.53 -15.58
N LEU A 449 -11.19 8.62 -14.40
CA LEU A 449 -9.74 8.64 -14.22
C LEU A 449 -9.25 7.22 -13.95
N GLY A 450 -8.29 6.73 -14.73
CA GLY A 450 -7.60 5.48 -14.48
C GLY A 450 -6.16 5.72 -14.06
N ALA A 451 -5.65 5.01 -13.06
CA ALA A 451 -4.23 4.99 -12.70
C ALA A 451 -3.63 3.60 -12.95
N THR A 452 -2.43 3.55 -13.54
CA THR A 452 -1.68 2.30 -13.76
C THR A 452 -0.18 2.51 -13.66
N ASN A 453 0.54 1.55 -13.09
CA ASN A 453 2.00 1.52 -13.12
C ASN A 453 2.54 0.88 -14.41
N ARG A 454 1.67 0.22 -15.19
CA ARG A 454 2.03 -0.67 -16.30
C ARG A 454 1.06 -0.50 -17.50
N PRO A 455 1.17 0.58 -18.29
CA PRO A 455 0.37 0.77 -19.52
C PRO A 455 0.61 -0.31 -20.60
N GLN A 456 1.62 -1.16 -20.39
CA GLN A 456 1.92 -2.34 -21.21
C GLN A 456 1.06 -3.58 -20.86
N ALA A 457 0.42 -3.60 -19.69
CA ALA A 457 -0.33 -4.73 -19.14
C ALA A 457 -1.84 -4.63 -19.38
N ILE A 458 -2.38 -3.40 -19.46
CA ILE A 458 -3.80 -3.13 -19.70
C ILE A 458 -4.28 -3.58 -21.08
N ASP A 459 -5.57 -3.90 -21.19
CA ASP A 459 -6.25 -4.24 -22.44
C ASP A 459 -6.20 -3.09 -23.48
N PRO A 460 -5.69 -3.33 -24.71
CA PRO A 460 -5.60 -2.29 -25.74
C PRO A 460 -6.93 -1.72 -26.24
N ALA A 461 -8.10 -2.27 -25.85
CA ALA A 461 -9.39 -1.68 -26.16
C ALA A 461 -9.82 -0.59 -25.15
N LEU A 462 -9.18 -0.48 -23.99
CA LEU A 462 -9.34 0.66 -23.07
C LEU A 462 -8.63 1.91 -23.62
N ARG A 463 -7.44 1.72 -24.19
CA ARG A 463 -6.55 2.75 -24.79
C ARG A 463 -7.04 3.27 -26.16
N ARG A 464 -8.34 3.20 -26.44
CA ARG A 464 -8.93 3.65 -27.72
C ARG A 464 -9.76 4.91 -27.49
N PRO A 465 -9.75 5.87 -28.43
CA PRO A 465 -10.68 7.00 -28.42
C PRO A 465 -12.14 6.54 -28.30
N GLY A 466 -12.93 7.30 -27.54
CA GLY A 466 -14.25 6.94 -27.02
C GLY A 466 -14.22 6.35 -25.60
N ARG A 467 -13.05 6.23 -24.94
CA ARG A 467 -12.89 5.61 -23.61
C ARG A 467 -11.84 6.34 -22.76
N PHE A 468 -10.57 5.93 -22.81
CA PHE A 468 -9.46 6.73 -22.32
C PHE A 468 -8.88 7.52 -23.50
N ASP A 469 -9.37 8.75 -23.65
CA ASP A 469 -9.10 9.61 -24.81
C ASP A 469 -7.74 10.32 -24.70
N LYS A 470 -7.21 10.41 -23.48
CA LYS A 470 -5.91 10.98 -23.15
C LYS A 470 -5.14 10.02 -22.25
N GLU A 471 -3.86 9.85 -22.56
CA GLU A 471 -2.89 9.18 -21.71
C GLU A 471 -1.88 10.23 -21.23
N LEU A 472 -1.51 10.21 -19.96
CA LEU A 472 -0.64 11.20 -19.35
C LEU A 472 0.43 10.51 -18.49
N GLU A 473 1.68 10.80 -18.80
CA GLU A 473 2.83 10.28 -18.07
C GLU A 473 3.16 11.12 -16.83
N VAL A 474 2.97 10.53 -15.66
CA VAL A 474 3.47 11.06 -14.39
C VAL A 474 4.79 10.35 -14.08
N GLY A 475 5.89 10.92 -14.57
CA GLY A 475 7.25 10.38 -14.48
C GLY A 475 7.93 10.58 -13.13
N VAL A 476 9.25 10.35 -13.08
CA VAL A 476 10.09 10.66 -11.91
C VAL A 476 10.44 12.17 -11.95
N PRO A 477 10.29 12.92 -10.85
CA PRO A 477 10.51 14.37 -10.85
C PRO A 477 11.99 14.76 -11.03
N GLY A 478 12.23 15.80 -11.84
CA GLY A 478 13.54 16.46 -12.01
C GLY A 478 14.00 17.23 -10.77
N ALA A 479 15.24 17.73 -10.74
CA ALA A 479 15.81 18.35 -9.53
C ALA A 479 14.99 19.55 -9.01
N ALA A 480 14.65 20.51 -9.87
CA ALA A 480 13.79 21.65 -9.50
C ALA A 480 12.37 21.21 -9.06
N GLU A 481 11.83 20.15 -9.67
CA GLU A 481 10.53 19.58 -9.31
C GLU A 481 10.57 18.90 -7.93
N ARG A 482 11.68 18.21 -7.61
CA ARG A 482 11.95 17.64 -6.27
C ARG A 482 12.10 18.72 -5.21
N ALA A 483 12.70 19.87 -5.54
CA ALA A 483 12.79 21.02 -4.64
C ALA A 483 11.41 21.61 -4.31
N ASP A 484 10.55 21.84 -5.30
CA ASP A 484 9.16 22.29 -5.09
C ASP A 484 8.32 21.27 -4.28
N ILE A 485 8.50 19.96 -4.53
CA ILE A 485 7.89 18.92 -3.70
C ILE A 485 8.37 19.02 -2.25
N LEU A 486 9.68 19.14 -2.00
CA LEU A 486 10.23 19.28 -0.66
C LEU A 486 9.73 20.54 0.05
N GLN A 487 9.73 21.69 -0.62
CA GLN A 487 9.22 22.97 -0.10
C GLN A 487 7.74 22.84 0.31
N LYS A 488 6.91 22.19 -0.52
CA LYS A 488 5.48 21.96 -0.21
C LYS A 488 5.24 20.93 0.90
N GLN A 489 6.03 19.87 0.99
CA GLN A 489 5.94 18.92 2.11
C GLN A 489 6.40 19.55 3.44
N LEU A 490 7.50 20.31 3.42
CA LEU A 490 8.05 20.97 4.60
C LEU A 490 7.23 22.17 5.07
N LYS A 491 6.35 22.73 4.23
CA LYS A 491 5.38 23.77 4.66
C LYS A 491 4.49 23.34 5.85
N CYS A 492 4.31 22.04 6.05
CA CYS A 492 3.56 21.47 7.17
C CYS A 492 4.43 21.06 8.38
N VAL A 493 5.75 21.30 8.33
CA VAL A 493 6.73 20.83 9.32
C VAL A 493 7.62 22.01 9.77
N PRO A 494 7.81 22.25 11.07
CA PRO A 494 8.73 23.30 11.54
C PRO A 494 10.18 22.96 11.11
N CYS A 495 10.65 23.60 10.05
CA CYS A 495 11.97 23.37 9.46
C CYS A 495 12.81 24.65 9.47
N SER A 496 14.13 24.50 9.64
CA SER A 496 15.09 25.62 9.66
C SER A 496 15.97 25.70 8.40
N ALA A 497 15.70 24.89 7.38
CA ALA A 497 16.49 24.84 6.15
C ALA A 497 16.10 25.96 5.18
N THR A 498 17.07 26.47 4.43
CA THR A 498 16.91 27.47 3.37
C THR A 498 16.53 26.83 2.03
N GLU A 499 16.01 27.63 1.09
CA GLU A 499 15.61 27.15 -0.24
C GLU A 499 16.83 26.70 -1.09
N GLU A 500 17.99 27.33 -0.88
CA GLU A 500 19.27 26.91 -1.48
C GLU A 500 19.70 25.53 -0.97
N GLU A 501 19.61 25.30 0.34
CA GLU A 501 19.87 23.99 0.96
C GLU A 501 18.90 22.90 0.48
N LEU A 502 17.60 23.22 0.34
CA LEU A 502 16.62 22.29 -0.21
C LEU A 502 16.88 21.98 -1.70
N THR A 503 17.43 22.92 -2.45
CA THR A 503 17.85 22.70 -3.85
C THR A 503 19.04 21.74 -3.91
N GLN A 504 20.09 21.97 -3.10
CA GLN A 504 21.23 21.04 -2.99
C GLN A 504 20.80 19.63 -2.55
N LEU A 505 19.83 19.55 -1.62
CA LEU A 505 19.25 18.29 -1.17
C LEU A 505 18.47 17.60 -2.31
N ALA A 506 17.75 18.37 -3.14
CA ALA A 506 17.00 17.87 -4.30
C ALA A 506 17.91 17.41 -5.44
N ASP A 507 19.07 18.04 -5.65
CA ASP A 507 20.09 17.59 -6.60
C ASP A 507 20.64 16.21 -6.20
N ALA A 508 21.00 16.04 -4.92
CA ALA A 508 21.43 14.76 -4.36
C ALA A 508 20.33 13.67 -4.39
N ALA A 509 19.05 14.06 -4.42
CA ALA A 509 17.88 13.16 -4.40
C ALA A 509 17.60 12.45 -5.74
N HIS A 510 18.62 11.93 -6.45
CA HIS A 510 18.39 11.26 -7.72
C HIS A 510 17.52 10.00 -7.58
N GLY A 511 16.51 9.88 -8.44
CA GLY A 511 15.54 8.78 -8.42
C GLY A 511 14.52 8.80 -7.28
N TYR A 512 14.54 9.81 -6.39
CA TYR A 512 13.50 9.97 -5.37
C TYR A 512 12.17 10.39 -6.00
N VAL A 513 11.11 9.69 -5.64
CA VAL A 513 9.74 10.00 -6.05
C VAL A 513 9.02 10.81 -4.95
N GLY A 514 7.92 11.50 -5.25
CA GLY A 514 7.21 12.34 -4.26
C GLY A 514 6.87 11.64 -2.94
N ALA A 515 6.47 10.36 -2.98
CA ALA A 515 6.27 9.56 -1.78
C ALA A 515 7.56 9.27 -0.98
N ASP A 516 8.71 9.15 -1.66
CA ASP A 516 10.01 9.00 -0.99
C ASP A 516 10.44 10.31 -0.31
N LEU A 517 10.21 11.46 -0.96
CA LEU A 517 10.49 12.78 -0.39
C LEU A 517 9.61 13.07 0.84
N ALA A 518 8.33 12.66 0.80
CA ALA A 518 7.45 12.69 1.97
C ALA A 518 7.95 11.74 3.09
N ALA A 519 8.50 10.57 2.75
CA ALA A 519 9.11 9.67 3.72
C ALA A 519 10.42 10.23 4.32
N VAL A 520 11.24 10.94 3.53
CA VAL A 520 12.43 11.68 4.02
C VAL A 520 12.01 12.77 5.01
N GLY A 521 10.99 13.58 4.68
CA GLY A 521 10.44 14.57 5.60
C GLY A 521 9.92 13.95 6.91
N LYS A 522 9.25 12.78 6.81
CA LYS A 522 8.74 12.04 7.98
C LYS A 522 9.87 11.48 8.86
N GLU A 523 10.89 10.84 8.30
CA GLU A 523 12.02 10.32 9.09
C GLU A 523 12.91 11.45 9.64
N ALA A 524 13.05 12.58 8.93
CA ALA A 524 13.74 13.76 9.44
C ALA A 524 12.99 14.39 10.62
N GLY A 525 11.65 14.52 10.52
CA GLY A 525 10.79 14.93 11.64
C GLY A 525 10.89 13.97 12.83
N LEU A 526 10.90 12.66 12.58
CA LEU A 526 11.06 11.65 13.61
C LEU A 526 12.49 11.64 14.20
N HIS A 527 13.53 11.98 13.43
CA HIS A 527 14.89 12.14 13.92
C HIS A 527 15.03 13.39 14.81
N ALA A 528 14.44 14.52 14.41
CA ALA A 528 14.35 15.72 15.23
C ALA A 528 13.58 15.47 16.55
N LEU A 529 12.48 14.71 16.51
CA LEU A 529 11.74 14.30 17.70
C LEU A 529 12.56 13.35 18.60
N ARG A 530 13.24 12.35 18.02
CA ARG A 530 14.19 11.47 18.74
C ARG A 530 15.32 12.28 19.40
N ARG A 531 15.82 13.35 18.75
CA ARG A 531 16.82 14.28 19.30
C ARG A 531 16.27 15.05 20.51
N ALA A 532 15.07 15.60 20.40
CA ALA A 532 14.43 16.33 21.50
C ALA A 532 14.17 15.43 22.72
N LEU A 533 13.57 14.25 22.50
CA LEU A 533 13.26 13.29 23.58
C LEU A 533 14.51 12.74 24.28
N ARG A 534 15.66 12.66 23.60
CA ARG A 534 16.94 12.27 24.21
C ARG A 534 17.55 13.32 25.15
N GLY A 535 17.06 14.57 25.11
CA GLY A 535 17.49 15.62 26.03
C GLY A 535 16.79 15.61 27.39
N SER A 536 15.73 14.80 27.55
CA SER A 536 14.81 14.85 28.69
C SER A 536 14.67 13.49 29.39
N HIS A 537 15.07 13.41 30.66
CA HIS A 537 14.96 12.18 31.47
C HIS A 537 13.52 11.80 31.89
N GLN A 538 12.55 12.68 31.65
CA GLN A 538 11.12 12.41 31.74
C GLN A 538 10.49 12.74 30.37
N PRO A 539 9.42 12.05 29.94
CA PRO A 539 8.72 12.42 28.72
C PRO A 539 8.14 13.85 28.88
N PRO A 540 8.55 14.82 28.05
CA PRO A 540 8.04 16.18 28.12
C PRO A 540 6.58 16.20 27.65
N SER A 541 5.79 17.14 28.18
CA SER A 541 4.39 17.28 27.78
C SER A 541 4.26 17.76 26.33
N ASP A 542 3.18 17.37 25.65
CA ASP A 542 2.95 17.73 24.24
C ASP A 542 3.05 19.24 23.97
N GLN A 543 2.61 20.06 24.92
CA GLN A 543 2.69 21.52 24.85
C GLN A 543 4.13 22.06 24.87
N GLN A 544 5.08 21.34 25.49
CA GLN A 544 6.51 21.68 25.47
C GLN A 544 7.22 21.18 24.20
N LEU A 545 6.68 20.13 23.56
CA LEU A 545 7.16 19.62 22.27
C LEU A 545 6.70 20.48 21.08
N MET A 546 5.49 21.05 21.15
CA MET A 546 4.80 21.88 20.14
C MET A 546 5.51 23.18 19.70
N GLY A 547 6.78 23.39 20.05
CA GLY A 547 7.60 24.52 19.59
C GLY A 547 9.11 24.32 19.71
N THR A 548 9.57 23.24 20.33
CA THR A 548 11.01 22.94 20.50
C THR A 548 11.58 22.02 19.43
N VAL A 549 10.73 21.24 18.76
CA VAL A 549 11.14 20.29 17.72
C VAL A 549 11.19 21.00 16.36
N THR A 550 12.40 21.37 15.93
CA THR A 550 12.66 21.84 14.56
C THR A 550 13.50 20.84 13.77
N VAL A 551 13.19 20.68 12.49
CA VAL A 551 13.93 19.85 11.53
C VAL A 551 15.05 20.67 10.89
N THR A 552 16.27 20.16 10.99
CA THR A 552 17.49 20.79 10.44
C THR A 552 17.97 20.05 9.18
N LEU A 553 18.87 20.67 8.40
CA LEU A 553 19.54 20.06 7.25
C LEU A 553 20.10 18.65 7.57
N GLN A 554 20.72 18.50 8.74
CA GLN A 554 21.35 17.24 9.16
C GLN A 554 20.33 16.10 9.35
N ASP A 555 19.11 16.43 9.76
CA ASP A 555 18.02 15.45 9.90
C ASP A 555 17.52 14.96 8.53
N LEU A 556 17.47 15.85 7.55
CA LEU A 556 17.09 15.53 6.16
C LEU A 556 18.19 14.71 5.45
N GLN A 557 19.45 15.10 5.60
CA GLN A 557 20.61 14.35 5.09
C GLN A 557 20.71 12.96 5.74
N TRP A 558 20.46 12.84 7.04
CA TRP A 558 20.38 11.55 7.72
C TRP A 558 19.22 10.70 7.18
N ALA A 559 18.03 11.27 7.03
CA ALA A 559 16.86 10.57 6.50
C ALA A 559 17.09 10.02 5.08
N MET A 560 17.83 10.74 4.22
CA MET A 560 18.25 10.24 2.89
C MET A 560 19.21 9.04 2.93
N SER A 561 19.94 8.82 4.03
CA SER A 561 20.74 7.60 4.20
C SER A 561 19.90 6.37 4.59
N VAL A 562 18.67 6.60 5.08
CA VAL A 562 17.74 5.56 5.56
C VAL A 562 16.67 5.23 4.51
N VAL A 563 16.09 6.25 3.86
CA VAL A 563 15.02 6.10 2.87
C VAL A 563 15.60 5.71 1.52
N LYS A 564 15.44 4.43 1.13
CA LYS A 564 15.81 3.95 -0.21
C LYS A 564 14.75 4.35 -1.25
N PRO A 565 15.10 5.04 -2.35
CA PRO A 565 14.14 5.49 -3.36
C PRO A 565 13.29 4.37 -3.94
N SER A 566 12.02 4.65 -4.22
CA SER A 566 11.08 3.67 -4.75
C SER A 566 11.34 3.35 -6.22
N ALA A 567 11.82 4.30 -7.03
CA ALA A 567 12.27 4.01 -8.40
C ALA A 567 13.48 3.05 -8.41
N MET A 568 14.39 3.19 -7.46
CA MET A 568 15.50 2.25 -7.23
C MET A 568 15.08 0.94 -6.54
N ARG A 569 13.81 0.78 -6.15
CA ARG A 569 13.30 -0.44 -5.52
C ARG A 569 12.76 -1.44 -6.54
N GLU A 570 12.30 -0.97 -7.70
CA GLU A 570 11.98 -1.82 -8.87
C GLU A 570 13.21 -2.19 -9.74
N VAL A 571 14.35 -1.51 -9.53
CA VAL A 571 15.59 -1.68 -10.30
C VAL A 571 16.75 -1.89 -9.35
N ALA A 572 17.24 -3.13 -9.25
CA ALA A 572 18.37 -3.48 -8.38
C ALA A 572 19.70 -2.94 -8.93
N ILE A 573 19.92 -1.63 -8.72
CA ILE A 573 21.13 -0.92 -9.11
C ILE A 573 22.24 -1.23 -8.09
N ASP A 574 23.19 -2.07 -8.50
CA ASP A 574 24.44 -2.30 -7.77
C ASP A 574 25.35 -1.10 -7.99
N VAL A 575 25.41 -0.16 -7.03
CA VAL A 575 26.48 0.86 -6.99
C VAL A 575 27.78 0.12 -6.64
N PRO A 576 28.68 -0.11 -7.60
CA PRO A 576 29.73 -1.09 -7.41
C PRO A 576 30.82 -0.53 -6.49
N LYS A 577 31.19 -1.26 -5.44
CA LYS A 577 32.16 -0.78 -4.43
C LYS A 577 33.60 -0.58 -4.95
N VAL A 578 33.90 -1.00 -6.17
CA VAL A 578 35.24 -0.97 -6.79
C VAL A 578 35.61 0.46 -7.18
N ARG A 579 36.83 0.89 -6.87
CA ARG A 579 37.41 2.20 -7.26
C ARG A 579 38.57 1.99 -8.24
N TRP A 580 39.02 3.05 -8.91
CA TRP A 580 40.21 2.97 -9.78
C TRP A 580 41.50 2.66 -9.01
N SER A 581 41.53 2.89 -7.70
CA SER A 581 42.59 2.41 -6.79
C SER A 581 42.75 0.89 -6.79
N ASP A 582 41.74 0.16 -7.25
CA ASP A 582 41.63 -1.29 -7.19
C ASP A 582 41.89 -1.93 -8.58
N VAL A 583 42.20 -1.10 -9.58
CA VAL A 583 42.51 -1.48 -10.97
C VAL A 583 43.90 -0.95 -11.32
N GLY A 584 44.92 -1.80 -11.28
CA GLY A 584 46.31 -1.42 -11.59
C GLY A 584 46.52 -1.05 -13.07
N GLY A 585 47.43 -0.10 -13.32
CA GLY A 585 47.93 0.32 -14.63
C GLY A 585 46.87 0.82 -15.62
N MET A 586 47.09 0.54 -16.91
CA MET A 586 46.14 0.78 -18.02
C MET A 586 45.66 2.24 -18.19
N GLU A 587 46.54 3.22 -17.93
CA GLU A 587 46.19 4.65 -17.88
C GLU A 587 45.54 5.18 -19.17
N GLU A 588 45.98 4.75 -20.35
CA GLU A 588 45.33 5.11 -21.62
C GLU A 588 43.86 4.68 -21.68
N VAL A 589 43.54 3.47 -21.18
CA VAL A 589 42.18 2.92 -21.18
C VAL A 589 41.33 3.68 -20.18
N LYS A 590 41.88 3.97 -18.99
CA LYS A 590 41.26 4.83 -17.98
C LYS A 590 40.93 6.21 -18.56
N LEU A 591 41.88 6.86 -19.24
CA LEU A 591 41.68 8.18 -19.84
C LEU A 591 40.60 8.16 -20.93
N LYS A 592 40.64 7.20 -21.87
CA LYS A 592 39.63 7.06 -22.94
C LYS A 592 38.22 6.85 -22.38
N LEU A 593 38.07 6.11 -21.28
CA LEU A 593 36.79 5.92 -20.60
C LEU A 593 36.29 7.18 -19.87
N LYS A 594 37.18 7.91 -19.18
CA LYS A 594 36.87 9.20 -18.56
C LYS A 594 36.44 10.24 -19.61
N GLN A 595 37.13 10.29 -20.75
CA GLN A 595 36.76 11.14 -21.88
C GLN A 595 35.39 10.81 -22.48
N ALA A 596 35.04 9.53 -22.55
CA ALA A 596 33.77 9.08 -23.12
C ALA A 596 32.56 9.27 -22.18
N VAL A 597 32.73 9.20 -20.86
CA VAL A 597 31.61 9.13 -19.90
C VAL A 597 31.66 10.22 -18.82
N GLU A 598 32.82 10.48 -18.22
CA GLU A 598 32.96 11.46 -17.14
C GLU A 598 32.90 12.91 -17.67
N TRP A 599 33.53 13.17 -18.82
CA TRP A 599 33.63 14.52 -19.39
C TRP A 599 32.31 15.10 -19.91
N PRO A 600 31.45 14.36 -20.65
CA PRO A 600 30.14 14.88 -21.08
C PRO A 600 29.25 15.34 -19.93
N LEU A 601 29.26 14.60 -18.83
CA LEU A 601 28.40 14.83 -17.68
C LEU A 601 28.92 15.95 -16.76
N LYS A 602 30.25 16.08 -16.62
CA LYS A 602 30.85 17.19 -15.83
C LYS A 602 30.92 18.51 -16.59
N HIS A 603 31.01 18.49 -17.92
CA HIS A 603 31.26 19.68 -18.75
C HIS A 603 30.37 19.76 -20.01
N PRO A 604 29.03 19.66 -19.91
CA PRO A 604 28.12 19.69 -21.08
C PRO A 604 28.20 21.00 -21.88
N GLU A 605 28.49 22.13 -21.21
CA GLU A 605 28.76 23.41 -21.87
C GLU A 605 29.97 23.34 -22.82
N ALA A 606 31.01 22.60 -22.47
CA ALA A 606 32.21 22.48 -23.28
C ALA A 606 31.95 21.69 -24.56
N PHE A 607 31.18 20.60 -24.48
CA PHE A 607 30.72 19.84 -25.66
C PHE A 607 29.85 20.71 -26.57
N THR A 608 28.88 21.43 -25.97
CA THR A 608 27.98 22.35 -26.68
C THR A 608 28.75 23.47 -27.40
N ARG A 609 29.71 24.11 -26.72
CA ARG A 609 30.57 25.17 -27.29
C ARG A 609 31.48 24.66 -28.41
N MET A 610 31.92 23.40 -28.34
CA MET A 610 32.74 22.77 -29.39
C MET A 610 31.90 22.17 -30.54
N GLY A 611 30.56 22.13 -30.42
CA GLY A 611 29.68 21.50 -31.40
C GLY A 611 29.77 19.97 -31.48
N ILE A 612 30.37 19.32 -30.46
CA ILE A 612 30.64 17.88 -30.45
C ILE A 612 29.49 17.16 -29.73
N GLN A 613 28.88 16.17 -30.40
CA GLN A 613 27.92 15.28 -29.74
C GLN A 613 28.66 14.28 -28.83
N PRO A 614 28.18 14.02 -27.61
CA PRO A 614 28.78 13.00 -26.75
C PRO A 614 28.57 11.59 -27.35
N PRO A 615 29.54 10.67 -27.18
CA PRO A 615 29.42 9.31 -27.70
C PRO A 615 28.31 8.56 -26.96
N LYS A 616 27.40 7.91 -27.71
CA LYS A 616 26.27 7.17 -27.10
C LYS A 616 26.71 5.87 -26.44
N GLY A 617 27.76 5.25 -26.95
CA GLY A 617 28.22 3.96 -26.48
C GLY A 617 29.69 3.65 -26.69
N VAL A 618 30.17 2.73 -25.87
CA VAL A 618 31.58 2.32 -25.77
C VAL A 618 31.66 0.80 -25.77
N LEU A 619 32.55 0.22 -26.57
CA LEU A 619 32.82 -1.24 -26.57
C LEU A 619 34.21 -1.53 -26.00
N LEU A 620 34.24 -2.22 -24.86
CA LEU A 620 35.45 -2.82 -24.29
C LEU A 620 35.70 -4.20 -24.91
N TYR A 621 36.82 -4.38 -25.59
CA TYR A 621 37.21 -5.69 -26.13
C TYR A 621 38.65 -6.04 -25.79
N GLY A 622 38.96 -7.34 -25.82
CA GLY A 622 40.30 -7.88 -25.56
C GLY A 622 40.23 -9.25 -24.89
N PRO A 623 41.38 -9.83 -24.49
CA PRO A 623 41.44 -11.14 -23.87
C PRO A 623 40.58 -11.28 -22.59
N PRO A 624 40.16 -12.51 -22.24
CA PRO A 624 39.51 -12.78 -20.96
C PRO A 624 40.48 -12.52 -19.78
N GLY A 625 39.93 -12.32 -18.59
CA GLY A 625 40.73 -12.09 -17.37
C GLY A 625 41.40 -10.72 -17.24
N CYS A 626 41.35 -9.88 -18.29
CA CYS A 626 41.94 -8.54 -18.31
C CYS A 626 40.94 -7.47 -17.86
N SER A 627 40.45 -7.59 -16.62
CA SER A 627 39.70 -6.58 -15.84
C SER A 627 38.49 -5.82 -16.46
N LYS A 628 38.02 -6.13 -17.68
CA LYS A 628 36.93 -5.43 -18.39
C LYS A 628 35.67 -5.17 -17.53
N THR A 629 35.19 -6.17 -16.80
CA THR A 629 34.03 -6.02 -15.88
C THR A 629 34.36 -5.17 -14.63
N MET A 630 35.62 -5.15 -14.19
CA MET A 630 36.07 -4.32 -13.06
C MET A 630 36.27 -2.86 -13.46
N ILE A 631 36.82 -2.58 -14.65
CA ILE A 631 37.06 -1.21 -15.10
C ILE A 631 35.74 -0.47 -15.41
N ALA A 632 34.74 -1.20 -15.95
CA ALA A 632 33.36 -0.72 -16.06
C ALA A 632 32.74 -0.35 -14.71
N LYS A 633 32.94 -1.21 -13.69
CA LYS A 633 32.48 -0.96 -12.32
C LYS A 633 33.21 0.23 -11.66
N ALA A 634 34.52 0.34 -11.81
CA ALA A 634 35.31 1.45 -11.26
C ALA A 634 34.88 2.81 -11.86
N LEU A 635 34.64 2.86 -13.17
CA LEU A 635 34.14 4.03 -13.89
C LEU A 635 32.80 4.51 -13.33
N ALA A 636 31.84 3.61 -13.12
CA ALA A 636 30.53 3.98 -12.61
C ALA A 636 30.59 4.54 -11.18
N ASN A 637 31.40 3.94 -10.31
CA ASN A 637 31.55 4.36 -8.91
C ASN A 637 32.18 5.76 -8.78
N GLU A 638 33.27 6.04 -9.50
CA GLU A 638 33.90 7.38 -9.42
C GLU A 638 33.07 8.46 -10.14
N SER A 639 32.32 8.08 -11.18
CA SER A 639 31.38 9.00 -11.84
C SER A 639 30.12 9.26 -11.01
N GLY A 640 29.86 8.47 -9.95
CA GLY A 640 28.65 8.56 -9.13
C GLY A 640 27.37 8.10 -9.84
N LEU A 641 27.49 7.25 -10.86
CA LEU A 641 26.40 6.95 -11.80
C LEU A 641 25.67 5.64 -11.50
N ASN A 642 24.38 5.62 -11.83
CA ASN A 642 23.53 4.45 -11.70
C ASN A 642 23.99 3.35 -12.66
N PHE A 643 24.48 2.23 -12.11
CA PHE A 643 25.08 1.14 -12.88
C PHE A 643 24.10 -0.02 -13.04
N LEU A 644 23.62 -0.24 -14.27
CA LEU A 644 22.72 -1.34 -14.62
C LEU A 644 23.51 -2.44 -15.33
N ALA A 645 24.04 -3.40 -14.56
CA ALA A 645 24.81 -4.53 -15.08
C ALA A 645 23.90 -5.68 -15.57
N ILE A 646 24.10 -6.12 -16.80
CA ILE A 646 23.36 -7.20 -17.46
C ILE A 646 24.36 -8.13 -18.13
N LYS A 647 24.17 -9.44 -17.98
CA LYS A 647 24.96 -10.45 -18.70
C LYS A 647 24.20 -10.90 -19.96
N GLY A 648 24.90 -11.00 -21.09
CA GLY A 648 24.33 -11.42 -22.37
C GLY A 648 23.41 -12.66 -22.26
N PRO A 649 23.88 -13.77 -21.66
CA PRO A 649 23.07 -14.98 -21.49
C PRO A 649 21.78 -14.81 -20.65
N GLU A 650 21.69 -13.81 -19.77
CA GLU A 650 20.53 -13.61 -18.88
C GLU A 650 19.29 -13.07 -19.64
N LEU A 651 19.51 -12.40 -20.76
CA LEU A 651 18.42 -11.94 -21.63
C LEU A 651 17.89 -13.06 -22.54
N LEU A 652 18.66 -14.12 -22.78
CA LEU A 652 18.24 -15.27 -23.61
C LEU A 652 17.48 -16.35 -22.83
N SER A 653 17.74 -16.52 -21.53
CA SER A 653 17.22 -17.65 -20.74
C SER A 653 15.77 -17.49 -20.26
N LYS A 654 15.21 -16.28 -20.31
CA LYS A 654 13.82 -15.98 -19.94
C LYS A 654 12.93 -16.10 -21.18
N TYR A 655 12.23 -17.24 -21.27
CA TYR A 655 11.18 -17.68 -22.20
C TYR A 655 11.07 -17.02 -23.59
N VAL A 656 10.95 -17.85 -24.64
CA VAL A 656 10.85 -17.43 -26.05
C VAL A 656 9.77 -16.36 -26.27
N GLY A 657 10.21 -15.10 -26.39
CA GLY A 657 9.36 -13.90 -26.55
C GLY A 657 9.54 -12.85 -25.44
N GLU A 658 9.88 -13.26 -24.22
CA GLU A 658 10.13 -12.32 -23.11
C GLU A 658 11.45 -11.57 -23.26
N SER A 659 12.48 -12.18 -23.84
CA SER A 659 13.80 -11.59 -24.11
C SER A 659 13.74 -10.20 -24.76
N GLU A 660 12.87 -10.02 -25.75
CA GLU A 660 12.70 -8.75 -26.46
C GLU A 660 12.09 -7.67 -25.55
N ARG A 661 11.05 -8.04 -24.79
CA ARG A 661 10.43 -7.18 -23.78
C ARG A 661 11.42 -6.84 -22.66
N ALA A 662 12.29 -7.76 -22.26
CA ALA A 662 13.30 -7.54 -21.24
C ALA A 662 14.31 -6.46 -21.68
N VAL A 663 14.73 -6.44 -22.95
CA VAL A 663 15.57 -5.35 -23.49
C VAL A 663 14.84 -4.01 -23.46
N ARG A 664 13.58 -3.93 -23.92
CA ARG A 664 12.78 -2.68 -23.82
C ARG A 664 12.63 -2.21 -22.37
N GLU A 665 12.41 -3.14 -21.44
CA GLU A 665 12.24 -2.81 -20.03
C GLU A 665 13.55 -2.36 -19.37
N VAL A 666 14.69 -2.94 -19.76
CA VAL A 666 16.04 -2.48 -19.40
C VAL A 666 16.27 -1.04 -19.82
N PHE A 667 16.03 -0.70 -21.09
CA PHE A 667 16.26 0.67 -21.57
C PHE A 667 15.25 1.65 -20.97
N ARG A 668 13.99 1.26 -20.77
CA ARG A 668 13.00 2.05 -20.01
C ARG A 668 13.45 2.31 -18.57
N LYS A 669 14.02 1.31 -17.89
CA LYS A 669 14.56 1.44 -16.52
C LYS A 669 15.79 2.35 -16.49
N ALA A 670 16.67 2.26 -17.48
CA ALA A 670 17.83 3.14 -17.62
C ALA A 670 17.42 4.61 -17.88
N ARG A 671 16.44 4.85 -18.78
CA ARG A 671 15.85 6.17 -19.03
C ARG A 671 15.19 6.76 -17.77
N ALA A 672 14.44 5.95 -17.02
CA ALA A 672 13.77 6.39 -15.78
C ALA A 672 14.72 6.67 -14.59
N VAL A 673 15.99 6.24 -14.66
CA VAL A 673 17.01 6.45 -13.62
C VAL A 673 18.27 7.10 -14.22
N ALA A 674 18.08 7.95 -15.24
CA ALA A 674 19.14 8.81 -15.76
C ALA A 674 19.64 9.80 -14.66
N PRO A 675 20.93 10.17 -14.64
CA PRO A 675 21.99 9.67 -15.51
C PRO A 675 22.42 8.24 -15.13
N SER A 676 22.67 7.39 -16.14
CA SER A 676 22.97 5.96 -15.91
C SER A 676 23.92 5.35 -16.94
N ILE A 677 24.60 4.28 -16.53
CA ILE A 677 25.40 3.41 -17.40
C ILE A 677 24.69 2.06 -17.51
N VAL A 678 24.32 1.67 -18.73
CA VAL A 678 23.85 0.31 -19.03
C VAL A 678 25.05 -0.53 -19.43
N PHE A 679 25.43 -1.49 -18.60
CA PHE A 679 26.58 -2.35 -18.83
C PHE A 679 26.17 -3.73 -19.32
N PHE A 680 26.51 -4.06 -20.58
CA PHE A 680 26.31 -5.37 -21.18
C PHE A 680 27.61 -6.18 -21.15
N ASP A 681 27.74 -7.12 -20.22
CA ASP A 681 28.84 -8.08 -20.22
C ASP A 681 28.53 -9.26 -21.16
N GLU A 682 29.56 -9.81 -21.81
CA GLU A 682 29.44 -10.91 -22.79
C GLU A 682 28.41 -10.63 -23.91
N ILE A 683 28.45 -9.42 -24.50
CA ILE A 683 27.50 -9.00 -25.54
C ILE A 683 27.55 -9.89 -26.80
N ASP A 684 28.69 -10.56 -27.05
CA ASP A 684 28.86 -11.55 -28.12
C ASP A 684 27.94 -12.77 -27.99
N ALA A 685 27.36 -13.03 -26.81
CA ALA A 685 26.31 -14.04 -26.64
C ALA A 685 24.95 -13.60 -27.20
N LEU A 686 24.67 -12.29 -27.28
CA LEU A 686 23.42 -11.71 -27.80
C LEU A 686 23.52 -11.25 -29.25
N ALA A 687 24.71 -10.80 -29.66
CA ALA A 687 24.90 -10.03 -30.87
C ALA A 687 25.78 -10.75 -31.91
N SER A 688 25.64 -12.06 -32.03
CA SER A 688 26.38 -12.85 -33.00
C SER A 688 26.05 -12.47 -34.45
N GLU A 689 27.01 -12.59 -35.36
CA GLU A 689 26.82 -12.19 -36.77
C GLU A 689 25.69 -13.00 -37.45
N ARG A 690 24.74 -12.26 -38.04
CA ARG A 690 23.48 -12.80 -38.58
C ARG A 690 23.73 -13.84 -39.67
N GLY A 691 23.05 -14.99 -39.55
CA GLY A 691 23.20 -16.11 -40.48
C GLY A 691 24.29 -17.11 -40.12
N SER A 692 25.01 -16.94 -38.99
CA SER A 692 26.04 -17.89 -38.54
C SER A 692 25.50 -19.29 -38.15
N SER A 693 24.19 -19.49 -38.03
CA SER A 693 23.60 -20.79 -37.65
C SER A 693 22.33 -21.13 -38.45
N SER A 694 22.45 -22.13 -39.33
CA SER A 694 21.50 -22.44 -40.41
C SER A 694 20.18 -23.14 -39.99
N GLY A 695 19.63 -22.87 -38.79
CA GLY A 695 18.43 -23.58 -38.34
C GLY A 695 17.72 -23.13 -37.06
N SER A 696 18.24 -22.21 -36.26
CA SER A 696 17.60 -21.85 -34.97
C SER A 696 17.67 -20.37 -34.54
N SER A 697 18.33 -19.48 -35.30
CA SER A 697 18.52 -18.07 -34.93
C SER A 697 17.28 -17.17 -35.10
N GLY A 698 16.10 -17.64 -34.66
CA GLY A 698 14.87 -16.86 -34.68
C GLY A 698 14.74 -15.86 -33.52
N VAL A 699 15.43 -16.09 -32.40
CA VAL A 699 15.30 -15.29 -31.17
C VAL A 699 16.42 -14.27 -31.03
N GLY A 700 17.68 -14.68 -31.20
CA GLY A 700 18.84 -13.78 -31.12
C GLY A 700 18.72 -12.57 -32.05
N ASP A 701 18.50 -12.82 -33.33
CA ASP A 701 18.31 -11.79 -34.37
C ASP A 701 17.19 -10.77 -34.03
N ARG A 702 16.12 -11.19 -33.33
CA ARG A 702 15.03 -10.31 -32.88
C ARG A 702 15.42 -9.48 -31.67
N VAL A 703 16.08 -10.09 -30.67
CA VAL A 703 16.59 -9.40 -29.48
C VAL A 703 17.66 -8.36 -29.89
N LEU A 704 18.52 -8.71 -30.83
CA LEU A 704 19.50 -7.82 -31.45
C LEU A 704 18.82 -6.70 -32.24
N ALA A 705 17.78 -6.98 -33.04
CA ALA A 705 17.02 -5.93 -33.73
C ALA A 705 16.35 -4.95 -32.76
N GLN A 706 15.81 -5.42 -31.63
CA GLN A 706 15.26 -4.54 -30.59
C GLN A 706 16.35 -3.74 -29.86
N LEU A 707 17.52 -4.34 -29.57
CA LEU A 707 18.66 -3.63 -29.00
C LEU A 707 19.10 -2.45 -29.91
N LEU A 708 19.20 -2.69 -31.22
CA LEU A 708 19.49 -1.62 -32.18
C LEU A 708 18.39 -0.54 -32.18
N THR A 709 17.11 -0.93 -32.14
CA THR A 709 15.97 0.01 -32.10
C THR A 709 15.97 0.89 -30.83
N GLU A 710 16.37 0.38 -29.66
CA GLU A 710 16.49 1.21 -28.43
C GLU A 710 17.71 2.15 -28.47
N MET A 711 18.82 1.77 -29.15
CA MET A 711 20.01 2.62 -29.29
C MET A 711 19.84 3.72 -30.36
N ASP A 712 19.12 3.40 -31.44
CA ASP A 712 18.73 4.33 -32.52
C ASP A 712 17.57 5.25 -32.14
N GLY A 713 16.97 5.05 -30.96
CA GLY A 713 15.64 5.55 -30.57
C GLY A 713 15.36 7.02 -30.90
N ILE A 714 14.12 7.28 -31.34
CA ILE A 714 13.60 8.62 -31.65
C ILE A 714 13.67 9.53 -30.40
N GLU A 715 13.42 8.96 -29.22
CA GLU A 715 13.87 9.53 -27.95
C GLU A 715 15.39 9.39 -27.84
N GLN A 716 16.11 10.50 -28.04
CA GLN A 716 17.53 10.56 -27.75
C GLN A 716 17.77 10.15 -26.28
N LEU A 717 18.66 9.17 -26.07
CA LEU A 717 19.12 8.71 -24.77
C LEU A 717 19.90 9.82 -24.03
N ARG A 718 19.17 10.79 -23.46
CA ARG A 718 19.74 11.83 -22.60
C ARG A 718 20.33 11.18 -21.36
N ASP A 719 21.63 11.39 -21.18
CA ASP A 719 22.42 10.99 -20.00
C ASP A 719 22.40 9.47 -19.68
N VAL A 720 22.05 8.64 -20.66
CA VAL A 720 22.15 7.16 -20.59
C VAL A 720 23.24 6.68 -21.52
N THR A 721 24.35 6.20 -20.97
CA THR A 721 25.50 5.69 -21.75
C THR A 721 25.47 4.17 -21.83
N VAL A 722 25.69 3.60 -23.02
CA VAL A 722 25.78 2.15 -23.21
C VAL A 722 27.25 1.68 -23.19
N LEU A 723 27.62 0.85 -22.21
CA LEU A 723 28.95 0.27 -22.10
C LEU A 723 28.86 -1.24 -22.36
N ALA A 724 29.43 -1.72 -23.46
CA ALA A 724 29.45 -3.14 -23.80
C ALA A 724 30.84 -3.74 -23.51
N ALA A 725 30.89 -5.01 -23.11
CA ALA A 725 32.12 -5.78 -22.98
C ALA A 725 32.05 -7.10 -23.75
N THR A 726 33.16 -7.46 -24.41
CA THR A 726 33.29 -8.71 -25.17
C THR A 726 34.66 -9.36 -25.01
N ASN A 727 34.69 -10.69 -25.13
CA ASN A 727 35.92 -11.45 -25.32
C ASN A 727 36.18 -11.75 -26.82
N ARG A 728 35.16 -11.61 -27.67
CA ARG A 728 35.14 -12.06 -29.08
C ARG A 728 34.61 -10.98 -30.03
N PRO A 729 35.42 -9.96 -30.34
CA PRO A 729 35.03 -8.88 -31.25
C PRO A 729 34.88 -9.36 -32.72
N ASP A 730 35.38 -10.58 -33.01
CA ASP A 730 35.20 -11.32 -34.26
C ASP A 730 33.75 -11.80 -34.48
N MET A 731 32.97 -12.00 -33.41
CA MET A 731 31.61 -12.55 -33.50
C MET A 731 30.52 -11.49 -33.60
N ILE A 732 30.81 -10.22 -33.32
CA ILE A 732 29.80 -9.16 -33.15
C ILE A 732 29.22 -8.67 -34.48
N ASP A 733 27.90 -8.55 -34.57
CA ASP A 733 27.20 -7.92 -35.70
C ASP A 733 27.74 -6.50 -35.95
N LYS A 734 28.33 -6.31 -37.13
CA LYS A 734 28.86 -5.05 -37.66
C LYS A 734 27.83 -3.91 -37.67
N ALA A 735 26.54 -4.20 -37.49
CA ALA A 735 25.50 -3.21 -37.23
C ALA A 735 25.70 -2.45 -35.90
N LEU A 736 26.12 -3.10 -34.81
CA LEU A 736 26.36 -2.40 -33.52
C LEU A 736 27.53 -1.42 -33.58
N MET A 737 28.51 -1.72 -34.44
CA MET A 737 29.76 -0.98 -34.63
C MET A 737 29.61 0.26 -35.53
N ARG A 738 28.37 0.66 -35.86
CA ARG A 738 28.10 1.85 -36.70
C ARG A 738 28.06 3.12 -35.83
N PRO A 739 28.52 4.27 -36.35
CA PRO A 739 28.34 5.56 -35.67
C PRO A 739 26.88 5.85 -35.33
N GLY A 740 26.65 6.41 -34.14
CA GLY A 740 25.35 6.56 -33.48
C GLY A 740 24.99 5.41 -32.53
N ARG A 741 25.91 4.46 -32.27
CA ARG A 741 25.69 3.25 -31.47
C ARG A 741 26.87 2.94 -30.54
N LEU A 742 27.77 2.02 -30.89
CA LEU A 742 29.01 1.74 -30.14
C LEU A 742 30.19 2.53 -30.74
N ASP A 743 30.11 3.85 -30.59
CA ASP A 743 30.97 4.84 -31.26
C ASP A 743 32.45 4.73 -30.88
N ARG A 744 32.74 4.39 -29.61
CA ARG A 744 34.11 4.32 -29.08
C ARG A 744 34.52 2.88 -28.81
N ILE A 745 35.35 2.34 -29.69
CA ILE A 745 35.89 0.98 -29.60
C ILE A 745 37.22 1.03 -28.85
N VAL A 746 37.30 0.40 -27.67
CA VAL A 746 38.43 0.50 -26.74
C VAL A 746 39.05 -0.89 -26.50
N TYR A 747 40.29 -1.05 -26.95
CA TYR A 747 41.08 -2.25 -26.68
C TYR A 747 41.60 -2.26 -25.24
N VAL A 748 41.48 -3.42 -24.59
CA VAL A 748 41.95 -3.70 -23.23
C VAL A 748 43.07 -4.76 -23.34
N PRO A 749 44.36 -4.36 -23.37
CA PRO A 749 45.48 -5.27 -23.58
C PRO A 749 45.76 -6.17 -22.37
N LEU A 750 46.68 -7.12 -22.55
CA LEU A 750 47.32 -7.84 -21.45
C LEU A 750 48.16 -6.88 -20.58
N PRO A 751 48.37 -7.18 -19.28
CA PRO A 751 49.10 -6.29 -18.39
C PRO A 751 50.62 -6.35 -18.62
N ASP A 752 51.20 -5.19 -18.91
CA ASP A 752 52.65 -4.96 -18.98
C ASP A 752 53.34 -5.19 -17.62
N ALA A 753 54.66 -5.34 -17.61
CA ALA A 753 55.45 -5.51 -16.39
C ALA A 753 55.12 -4.50 -15.25
N PRO A 754 55.03 -3.16 -15.46
CA PRO A 754 54.58 -2.23 -14.41
C PRO A 754 53.15 -2.51 -13.94
N THR A 755 52.21 -2.71 -14.87
CA THR A 755 50.81 -3.07 -14.58
C THR A 755 50.72 -4.36 -13.76
N ARG A 756 51.54 -5.38 -14.05
CA ARG A 756 51.64 -6.61 -13.23
C ARG A 756 52.17 -6.34 -11.83
N LYS A 757 53.18 -5.47 -11.68
CA LYS A 757 53.73 -5.07 -10.37
C LYS A 757 52.66 -4.40 -9.50
N GLU A 758 51.84 -3.53 -10.09
CA GLU A 758 50.69 -2.94 -9.41
C GLU A 758 49.63 -3.98 -9.02
N ILE A 759 49.26 -4.89 -9.94
CA ILE A 759 48.28 -5.96 -9.65
C ILE A 759 48.74 -6.83 -8.47
N PHE A 760 50.01 -7.24 -8.43
CA PHE A 760 50.57 -7.96 -7.29
C PHE A 760 50.53 -7.12 -6.00
N SER A 761 50.93 -5.84 -6.06
CA SER A 761 50.85 -4.93 -4.90
C SER A 761 49.42 -4.80 -4.35
N LEU A 762 48.41 -4.76 -5.23
CA LEU A 762 47.00 -4.72 -4.84
C LEU A 762 46.51 -6.02 -4.20
N GLN A 763 46.94 -7.19 -4.69
CA GLN A 763 46.62 -8.47 -4.03
C GLN A 763 47.32 -8.58 -2.66
N PHE A 764 48.57 -8.12 -2.55
CA PHE A 764 49.37 -8.21 -1.32
C PHE A 764 48.83 -7.32 -0.18
N ARG A 765 48.02 -6.29 -0.47
CA ARG A 765 47.26 -5.54 0.56
C ARG A 765 46.24 -6.41 1.31
N ASN A 766 45.76 -7.48 0.67
CA ASN A 766 44.71 -8.37 1.17
C ASN A 766 45.25 -9.73 1.61
N MET A 767 46.56 -9.95 1.60
CA MET A 767 47.21 -11.23 1.89
C MET A 767 48.44 -11.03 2.78
N PRO A 768 48.63 -11.80 3.87
CA PRO A 768 49.84 -11.71 4.67
C PRO A 768 50.99 -12.40 3.94
N VAL A 769 51.80 -11.62 3.23
CA VAL A 769 52.99 -12.11 2.51
C VAL A 769 54.25 -11.90 3.37
N ALA A 770 55.20 -12.83 3.32
CA ALA A 770 56.47 -12.70 4.02
C ALA A 770 57.46 -11.80 3.25
N GLU A 771 58.38 -11.15 3.98
CA GLU A 771 59.42 -10.26 3.39
C GLU A 771 60.38 -10.99 2.42
N ASN A 772 60.37 -12.32 2.38
CA ASN A 772 61.16 -13.12 1.43
C ASN A 772 60.58 -13.13 0.00
N VAL A 773 59.43 -12.51 -0.26
CA VAL A 773 58.78 -12.47 -1.58
C VAL A 773 59.10 -11.18 -2.33
N SER A 774 60.00 -11.25 -3.33
CA SER A 774 60.34 -10.13 -4.19
C SER A 774 59.36 -9.97 -5.36
N LEU A 775 58.64 -8.84 -5.38
CA LEU A 775 57.66 -8.51 -6.44
C LEU A 775 58.25 -8.56 -7.85
N ASP A 776 59.47 -8.04 -8.03
CA ASP A 776 60.11 -7.96 -9.35
C ASP A 776 60.43 -9.35 -9.93
N HIS A 777 60.80 -10.33 -9.10
CA HIS A 777 61.00 -11.71 -9.53
C HIS A 777 59.68 -12.35 -10.02
N LEU A 778 58.57 -12.11 -9.32
CA LEU A 778 57.25 -12.58 -9.75
C LEU A 778 56.81 -11.93 -11.07
N VAL A 779 57.04 -10.62 -11.24
CA VAL A 779 56.72 -9.88 -12.48
C VAL A 779 57.53 -10.37 -13.68
N THR A 780 58.79 -10.76 -13.46
CA THR A 780 59.66 -11.37 -14.49
C THR A 780 59.18 -12.78 -14.89
N ARG A 781 58.74 -13.62 -13.94
CA ARG A 781 58.22 -14.96 -14.26
C ARG A 781 56.78 -14.98 -14.82
N THR A 782 55.97 -13.96 -14.55
CA THR A 782 54.57 -13.89 -14.98
C THR A 782 54.36 -13.20 -16.33
N ASP A 783 55.26 -13.40 -17.28
CA ASP A 783 55.06 -12.81 -18.61
C ASP A 783 53.87 -13.44 -19.36
N LYS A 784 53.09 -12.58 -20.01
CA LYS A 784 51.79 -12.89 -20.68
C LYS A 784 50.64 -13.35 -19.77
N TYR A 785 50.79 -13.31 -18.43
CA TYR A 785 49.68 -13.62 -17.52
C TYR A 785 48.65 -12.49 -17.50
N SER A 786 47.36 -12.83 -17.57
CA SER A 786 46.26 -11.90 -17.32
C SER A 786 46.10 -11.57 -15.82
N GLY A 787 45.38 -10.49 -15.50
CA GLY A 787 45.11 -10.10 -14.11
C GLY A 787 44.35 -11.18 -13.32
N ALA A 788 43.48 -11.95 -13.99
CA ALA A 788 42.82 -13.10 -13.38
C ALA A 788 43.78 -14.27 -13.08
N GLU A 789 44.77 -14.52 -13.95
CA GLU A 789 45.79 -15.56 -13.72
C GLU A 789 46.78 -15.15 -12.62
N ILE A 790 47.17 -13.87 -12.55
CA ILE A 790 47.96 -13.34 -11.40
C ILE A 790 47.18 -13.51 -10.09
N THR A 791 45.88 -13.22 -10.09
CA THR A 791 45.00 -13.44 -8.94
C THR A 791 44.88 -14.92 -8.59
N ALA A 792 44.89 -15.82 -9.59
CA ALA A 792 44.91 -17.26 -9.38
C ALA A 792 46.23 -17.76 -8.79
N VAL A 793 47.39 -17.27 -9.26
CA VAL A 793 48.71 -17.57 -8.65
C VAL A 793 48.74 -17.16 -7.18
N CYS A 794 48.24 -15.97 -6.83
CA CYS A 794 48.20 -15.52 -5.44
C CYS A 794 47.27 -16.39 -4.56
N ARG A 795 46.12 -16.84 -5.09
CA ARG A 795 45.21 -17.76 -4.39
C ARG A 795 45.81 -19.16 -4.23
N GLU A 796 46.45 -19.68 -5.27
CA GLU A 796 47.10 -20.99 -5.23
C GLU A 796 48.26 -21.00 -4.22
N ALA A 797 49.08 -19.94 -4.19
CA ALA A 797 50.14 -19.78 -3.19
C ALA A 797 49.57 -19.73 -1.75
N ALA A 798 48.42 -19.08 -1.54
CA ALA A 798 47.73 -19.07 -0.26
C ALA A 798 47.16 -20.45 0.12
N LEU A 799 46.60 -21.19 -0.84
CA LEU A 799 46.09 -22.55 -0.63
C LEU A 799 47.21 -23.54 -0.31
N LEU A 800 48.36 -23.44 -0.99
CA LEU A 800 49.54 -24.26 -0.72
C LEU A 800 50.11 -23.98 0.68
N ALA A 801 50.19 -22.71 1.10
CA ALA A 801 50.61 -22.36 2.46
C ALA A 801 49.67 -22.96 3.53
N LEU A 802 48.35 -22.98 3.28
CA LEU A 802 47.34 -23.59 4.16
C LEU A 802 47.32 -25.13 4.11
N GLN A 803 47.83 -25.75 3.04
CA GLN A 803 48.04 -27.19 2.95
C GLN A 803 49.29 -27.64 3.72
N GLU A 804 50.34 -26.80 3.77
CA GLU A 804 51.54 -27.05 4.58
C GLU A 804 51.28 -26.82 6.08
N ASP A 805 50.61 -25.72 6.46
CA ASP A 805 50.08 -25.52 7.82
C ASP A 805 48.77 -24.72 7.81
N ILE A 806 47.71 -25.31 8.35
CA ILE A 806 46.38 -24.68 8.55
C ILE A 806 46.48 -23.44 9.46
N LYS A 807 47.55 -23.30 10.25
CA LYS A 807 47.83 -22.14 11.12
C LYS A 807 48.89 -21.18 10.54
N ALA A 808 49.30 -21.36 9.27
CA ALA A 808 50.27 -20.51 8.61
C ALA A 808 49.86 -19.03 8.65
N ARG A 809 50.75 -18.18 9.18
CA ARG A 809 50.50 -16.74 9.32
C ARG A 809 50.92 -15.91 8.10
N HIS A 810 51.84 -16.42 7.28
CA HIS A 810 52.42 -15.71 6.15
C HIS A 810 52.64 -16.64 4.95
N ILE A 811 52.45 -16.11 3.74
CA ILE A 811 52.76 -16.80 2.49
C ILE A 811 54.23 -16.53 2.14
N GLU A 812 55.08 -17.55 2.22
CA GLU A 812 56.47 -17.50 1.77
C GLU A 812 56.63 -17.67 0.25
N ALA A 813 57.79 -17.27 -0.27
CA ALA A 813 58.19 -17.42 -1.68
C ALA A 813 58.04 -18.84 -2.25
N ARG A 814 58.30 -19.89 -1.45
CA ARG A 814 58.21 -21.30 -1.91
C ARG A 814 56.83 -21.66 -2.47
N HIS A 815 55.76 -21.14 -1.85
CA HIS A 815 54.40 -21.39 -2.30
C HIS A 815 54.08 -20.67 -3.62
N PHE A 816 54.66 -19.50 -3.85
CA PHE A 816 54.55 -18.79 -5.13
C PHE A 816 55.31 -19.50 -6.26
N GLU A 817 56.47 -20.10 -5.99
CA GLU A 817 57.18 -20.89 -7.00
C GLU A 817 56.38 -22.14 -7.40
N SER A 818 55.82 -22.87 -6.42
CA SER A 818 54.91 -23.99 -6.67
C SER A 818 53.64 -23.57 -7.42
N ALA A 819 53.01 -22.45 -7.03
CA ALA A 819 51.83 -21.90 -7.71
C ALA A 819 52.10 -21.53 -9.19
N LEU A 820 53.28 -20.98 -9.51
CA LEU A 820 53.69 -20.66 -10.88
C LEU A 820 53.93 -21.91 -11.75
N ASN A 821 54.27 -23.06 -11.15
CA ASN A 821 54.36 -24.33 -11.89
C ASN A 821 52.96 -24.89 -12.23
N THR A 822 51.98 -24.70 -11.34
CA THR A 822 50.58 -25.13 -11.51
C THR A 822 49.81 -24.22 -12.48
N VAL A 823 49.85 -22.90 -12.26
CA VAL A 823 49.03 -21.91 -12.99
C VAL A 823 49.79 -21.39 -14.21
N LYS A 824 49.69 -22.09 -15.34
CA LYS A 824 50.29 -21.68 -16.62
C LYS A 824 49.40 -20.67 -17.38
N PRO A 825 49.99 -19.74 -18.15
CA PRO A 825 49.23 -18.77 -18.94
C PRO A 825 48.42 -19.48 -20.05
N ARG A 826 47.14 -19.12 -20.18
CA ARG A 826 46.17 -19.81 -21.05
C ARG A 826 46.03 -19.18 -22.45
N ILE A 827 46.55 -17.97 -22.65
CA ILE A 827 46.34 -17.18 -23.87
C ILE A 827 47.54 -17.37 -24.82
N PRO A 828 47.37 -18.00 -26.00
CA PRO A 828 48.46 -18.18 -26.96
C PRO A 828 48.72 -16.90 -27.78
N ASP A 829 49.96 -16.74 -28.24
CA ASP A 829 50.40 -15.55 -29.00
C ASP A 829 49.59 -15.28 -30.27
N SER A 830 49.05 -16.32 -30.92
CA SER A 830 48.18 -16.21 -32.10
C SER A 830 46.88 -15.44 -31.80
N VAL A 831 46.33 -15.56 -30.58
CA VAL A 831 45.14 -14.83 -30.14
C VAL A 831 45.49 -13.39 -29.75
N ILE A 832 46.70 -13.14 -29.23
CA ILE A 832 47.19 -11.78 -29.01
C ILE A 832 47.35 -11.05 -30.36
N GLN A 833 47.92 -11.73 -31.36
CA GLN A 833 48.06 -11.20 -32.72
C GLN A 833 46.72 -10.96 -33.43
N SER A 834 45.67 -11.74 -33.17
CA SER A 834 44.35 -11.49 -33.74
C SER A 834 43.66 -10.27 -33.12
N TYR A 835 43.81 -10.01 -31.82
CA TYR A 835 43.34 -8.75 -31.23
C TYR A 835 44.10 -7.54 -31.78
N ILE A 836 45.42 -7.64 -31.98
CA ILE A 836 46.25 -6.54 -32.53
C ILE A 836 45.90 -6.26 -34.00
N SER A 837 45.69 -7.30 -34.83
CA SER A 837 45.30 -7.09 -36.23
C SER A 837 43.86 -6.57 -36.35
N TYR A 838 42.93 -7.03 -35.50
CA TYR A 838 41.59 -6.45 -35.39
C TYR A 838 41.66 -4.97 -34.96
N GLN A 839 42.53 -4.62 -34.00
CA GLN A 839 42.77 -3.23 -33.62
C GLN A 839 43.25 -2.42 -34.82
N GLN A 840 44.29 -2.87 -35.52
CA GLN A 840 44.83 -2.16 -36.70
C GLN A 840 43.79 -1.95 -37.81
N GLN A 841 42.89 -2.90 -38.05
CA GLN A 841 41.79 -2.77 -38.99
C GLN A 841 40.78 -1.69 -38.58
N HIS A 842 40.50 -1.55 -37.28
CA HIS A 842 39.51 -0.60 -36.76
C HIS A 842 40.13 0.72 -36.28
N SER A 843 41.46 0.85 -36.20
CA SER A 843 42.18 2.10 -35.89
C SER A 843 41.84 3.24 -36.84
N GLY A 844 41.38 2.95 -38.07
CA GLY A 844 40.87 3.94 -39.01
C GLY A 844 39.61 4.69 -38.53
N LEU A 845 38.94 4.20 -37.48
CA LEU A 845 37.79 4.84 -36.81
C LEU A 845 38.18 5.55 -35.50
N CYS A 846 39.46 5.60 -35.13
CA CYS A 846 39.93 6.25 -33.89
C CYS A 846 40.12 7.77 -33.98
N PHE A 847 39.62 8.42 -35.05
CA PHE A 847 39.53 9.88 -35.18
C PHE A 847 38.10 10.24 -35.61
N PHE A 848 37.40 11.21 -35.02
CA PHE A 848 37.81 12.17 -33.97
C PHE A 848 37.13 11.83 -32.64
#